data_AF-A0A1Q5ZTB4-F1
#
_entry.id   AF-A0A1Q5ZTB4-F1
#
_cell.length_a   1.000
_cell.length_b   1.000
_cell.length_c   1.000
_cell.angle_alpha   90.00
_cell.angle_beta   90.00
_cell.angle_gamma   90.00
#
_symmetry.space_group_name_H-M   'P 1'
#
loop_
_entity.id
_entity.type
_entity.pdbx_description
1 polymer ?
#
loop_
_entity_poly.entity_id
_entity_poly.type
_entity_poly.pdbx_seq_one_letter_code
_entity_poly.pdbx_strand_id
1 'polypeptide(L)'
;MFTILKKEIVLYLSSMVAYITIGVFLIVLGLFLWVFPDTSILEYGYATLESLFSTAPYLFMFLIPAITMRSLAEERREGTFELLATRPVTFGQIIMGKYFACVALVLFALLPTCVYYYSVTVLGSPQGNIDSGAVIGSYIGLFLLGSSFVAIGLFASAITKNQIIAFTIAVFLSFFVYSGFDSLSQLLSLQNSGIDQLGISSHYSSVSRGVLDTRDLFYFIALTALFILLALVTLKLQMQRKLLQPDVYIYAGVFVAGIIAAQIGFTRIDFTKEKRFTLSTVSRDMMDSLSTPVKVTVYLQGDNLPGGFKRLQRATRDMLSDMQAYSHRKLQFEFIDPLKGQNQSEQDSTIKNMMGGGIEPTNLSVKTDDGLIQKLIVPAAVITAGDKQVPVNLLQRRIGLGEDEVLNNSIQNLEYAFASGIKKAITGGNQQIGIIEGHGELDDVQMHDAINTLSSSFMVGRVDLTKISLPDLLKVKLVVIAKPEKPFTEPEKFKIDQYLMHGGSILWSIDQVSAELDSLRGHGGEQLAFGKQLNLDDQLFTYGIRINYDLIADLNSSQIPVATGSVGGQPQIQMVPWLFYPLLVPVSHNPIVKNVDGITTQFISTMDTLAVKNIKKTILLTSSPYNTKLTAPHMLSLTSIEQQPDPKAFQSVPKTVAVLLEGQFKSDFMNRPVPEGISGQGEVLPQSKPAKMIVISDGDVFKNQLGADGSPYPLGYDHYTQQTSGNKTLLLNMVDYLIGDTRLIALRTKEIQIRLLNKPRIRNEKLYWQLVNNIVPPALVLIFAIFQHYVRRRKYAH
;
A
#
# COMPACT_ATOMS: atom_id res chain seq x y z
N MET A 1 -33.29 -22.15 -30.38
CA MET A 1 -32.21 -21.21 -29.97
C MET A 1 -30.89 -21.48 -30.69
N PHE A 2 -30.26 -22.65 -30.53
CA PHE A 2 -28.94 -22.95 -31.13
C PHE A 2 -28.87 -22.74 -32.65
N THR A 3 -29.94 -23.10 -33.38
CA THR A 3 -30.04 -22.87 -34.83
C THR A 3 -29.98 -21.38 -35.20
N ILE A 4 -30.58 -20.51 -34.39
CA ILE A 4 -30.55 -19.04 -34.59
C ILE A 4 -29.14 -18.54 -34.30
N LEU A 5 -28.55 -18.91 -33.16
CA LEU A 5 -27.18 -18.55 -32.80
C LEU A 5 -26.19 -18.90 -33.94
N LYS A 6 -26.26 -20.13 -34.45
CA LYS A 6 -25.42 -20.59 -35.56
C LYS A 6 -25.65 -19.78 -36.84
N LYS A 7 -26.91 -19.49 -37.20
CA LYS A 7 -27.26 -18.65 -38.36
C LYS A 7 -26.65 -17.25 -38.21
N GLU A 8 -26.84 -16.61 -37.06
CA GLU A 8 -26.36 -15.25 -36.82
C GLU A 8 -24.83 -15.18 -36.82
N ILE A 9 -24.13 -16.10 -36.13
CA ILE A 9 -22.65 -16.16 -36.16
C ILE A 9 -22.14 -16.32 -37.60
N VAL A 10 -22.74 -17.23 -38.39
CA VAL A 10 -22.35 -17.42 -39.79
C VAL A 10 -22.61 -16.16 -40.61
N LEU A 11 -23.75 -15.49 -40.41
CA LEU A 11 -24.08 -14.25 -41.11
C LEU A 11 -23.06 -13.16 -40.81
N TYR A 12 -22.74 -12.92 -39.54
CA TYR A 12 -21.76 -11.92 -39.12
C TYR A 12 -20.36 -12.23 -39.64
N LEU A 13 -19.87 -13.45 -39.42
CA LEU A 13 -18.56 -13.86 -39.91
C LEU A 13 -18.49 -13.90 -41.44
N SER A 14 -19.62 -13.93 -42.14
CA SER A 14 -19.64 -13.87 -43.60
C SER A 14 -19.59 -12.45 -44.17
N SER A 15 -19.79 -11.43 -43.33
CA SER A 15 -19.80 -10.03 -43.71
C SER A 15 -18.44 -9.39 -43.43
N MET A 16 -17.89 -8.69 -44.43
CA MET A 16 -16.64 -7.93 -44.26
C MET A 16 -16.77 -6.80 -43.23
N VAL A 17 -17.99 -6.31 -43.01
CA VAL A 17 -18.24 -5.22 -42.06
C VAL A 17 -17.82 -5.61 -40.65
N ALA A 18 -18.13 -6.83 -40.19
CA ALA A 18 -17.78 -7.28 -38.84
C ALA A 18 -16.26 -7.27 -38.62
N TYR A 19 -15.49 -7.77 -39.60
CA TYR A 19 -14.02 -7.78 -39.52
C TYR A 19 -13.42 -6.38 -39.59
N ILE A 20 -13.95 -5.50 -40.43
CA ILE A 20 -13.50 -4.11 -40.53
C ILE A 20 -13.74 -3.37 -39.22
N THR A 21 -14.94 -3.49 -38.63
CA THR A 21 -15.27 -2.82 -37.36
C THR A 21 -14.36 -3.30 -36.22
N ILE A 22 -14.11 -4.61 -36.11
CA ILE A 22 -13.18 -5.16 -35.11
C ILE A 22 -11.74 -4.72 -35.39
N GLY A 23 -11.32 -4.69 -36.65
CA GLY A 23 -10.00 -4.21 -37.06
C GLY A 23 -9.77 -2.76 -36.66
N VAL A 24 -10.73 -1.87 -36.93
CA VAL A 24 -10.67 -0.45 -36.52
C VAL A 24 -10.58 -0.34 -35.00
N PHE A 25 -11.39 -1.10 -34.25
CA PHE A 25 -11.30 -1.13 -32.79
C PHE A 25 -9.90 -1.52 -32.30
N LEU A 26 -9.31 -2.59 -32.85
CA LEU A 26 -7.99 -3.06 -32.45
C LEU A 26 -6.88 -2.06 -32.80
N ILE A 27 -6.98 -1.37 -33.93
CA ILE A 27 -6.03 -0.31 -34.32
C ILE A 27 -6.13 0.86 -33.33
N VAL A 28 -7.34 1.38 -33.10
CA VAL A 28 -7.54 2.51 -32.18
C VAL A 28 -7.07 2.15 -30.78
N LEU A 29 -7.43 0.97 -30.28
CA LEU A 29 -7.00 0.49 -28.97
C LEU A 29 -5.46 0.34 -28.91
N GLY A 30 -4.82 -0.22 -29.94
CA GLY A 30 -3.37 -0.31 -30.02
C GLY A 30 -2.68 1.05 -29.99
N LEU A 31 -3.23 2.05 -30.67
CA LEU A 31 -2.69 3.41 -30.69
C LEU A 31 -2.72 4.03 -29.28
N PHE A 32 -3.84 3.91 -28.57
CA PHE A 32 -3.94 4.38 -27.18
C PHE A 32 -2.94 3.68 -26.26
N LEU A 33 -2.81 2.35 -26.36
CA LEU A 33 -1.99 1.59 -25.40
C LEU A 33 -0.48 1.65 -25.66
N TRP A 34 -0.06 1.89 -26.90
CA TRP A 34 1.36 1.76 -27.26
C TRP A 34 1.96 3.05 -27.85
N VAL A 35 1.13 3.97 -28.38
CA VAL A 35 1.61 5.15 -29.11
C VAL A 35 1.38 6.45 -28.34
N PHE A 36 0.16 6.69 -27.83
CA PHE A 36 -0.15 7.95 -27.17
C PHE A 36 0.49 8.05 -25.77
N PRO A 37 1.24 9.13 -25.45
CA PRO A 37 2.04 9.21 -24.23
C PRO A 37 1.24 9.02 -22.93
N ASP A 38 0.06 9.63 -22.82
CA ASP A 38 -0.73 9.66 -21.59
C ASP A 38 -1.27 8.29 -21.18
N THR A 39 -1.52 7.42 -22.17
CA THR A 39 -2.12 6.08 -22.00
C THR A 39 -1.13 4.95 -22.29
N SER A 40 0.09 5.27 -22.72
CA SER A 40 1.09 4.30 -23.16
C SER A 40 1.62 3.46 -22.00
N ILE A 41 1.56 2.14 -22.17
CA ILE A 41 2.12 1.16 -21.22
C ILE A 41 3.65 1.31 -21.14
N LEU A 42 4.30 1.64 -22.26
CA LEU A 42 5.76 1.79 -22.35
C LEU A 42 6.27 3.01 -21.57
N GLU A 43 5.53 4.12 -21.63
CA GLU A 43 5.83 5.35 -20.88
C GLU A 43 5.51 5.17 -19.39
N TYR A 44 4.47 4.41 -19.05
CA TYR A 44 4.10 4.13 -17.66
C TYR A 44 5.19 3.36 -16.89
N GLY A 45 5.96 2.51 -17.58
CA GLY A 45 7.15 1.83 -17.02
C GLY A 45 6.86 0.62 -16.13
N TYR A 46 5.59 0.25 -15.93
CA TYR A 46 5.18 -0.90 -15.13
C TYR A 46 4.51 -1.99 -15.99
N ALA A 47 4.78 -3.24 -15.63
CA ALA A 47 4.27 -4.42 -16.32
C ALA A 47 2.81 -4.70 -15.90
N THR A 48 1.88 -3.93 -16.47
CA THR A 48 0.43 -4.03 -16.22
C THR A 48 -0.37 -3.74 -17.49
N LEU A 49 -1.55 -4.34 -17.60
CA LEU A 49 -2.53 -4.06 -18.65
C LEU A 49 -3.67 -3.15 -18.16
N GLU A 50 -3.48 -2.44 -17.06
CA GLU A 50 -4.55 -1.59 -16.52
C GLU A 50 -5.06 -0.53 -17.52
N SER A 51 -4.17 0.05 -18.32
CA SER A 51 -4.53 1.01 -19.37
C SER A 51 -5.51 0.42 -20.41
N LEU A 52 -5.38 -0.89 -20.73
CA LEU A 52 -6.33 -1.60 -21.59
C LEU A 52 -7.73 -1.57 -20.97
N PHE A 53 -7.84 -1.95 -19.70
CA PHE A 53 -9.13 -2.08 -19.03
C PHE A 53 -9.78 -0.74 -18.69
N SER A 54 -9.01 0.34 -18.54
CA SER A 54 -9.55 1.70 -18.41
C SER A 54 -9.98 2.32 -19.75
N THR A 55 -9.34 1.95 -20.86
CA THR A 55 -9.59 2.54 -22.19
C THR A 55 -10.66 1.80 -22.97
N ALA A 56 -10.67 0.47 -22.89
CA ALA A 56 -11.60 -0.39 -23.64
C ALA A 56 -13.09 -0.06 -23.44
N PRO A 57 -13.60 0.34 -22.24
CA PRO A 57 -14.99 0.72 -22.06
C PRO A 57 -15.46 1.82 -23.02
N TYR A 58 -14.66 2.86 -23.22
CA TYR A 58 -15.00 3.98 -24.11
C TYR A 58 -15.05 3.54 -25.57
N LEU A 59 -14.14 2.66 -25.99
CA LEU A 59 -14.17 2.10 -27.35
C LEU A 59 -15.34 1.12 -27.54
N PHE A 60 -15.69 0.36 -26.50
CA PHE A 60 -16.85 -0.53 -26.50
C PHE A 60 -18.18 0.21 -26.67
N MET A 61 -18.29 1.44 -26.16
CA MET A 61 -19.47 2.30 -26.40
C MET A 61 -19.73 2.60 -27.87
N PHE A 62 -18.74 2.43 -28.76
CA PHE A 62 -18.92 2.59 -30.21
C PHE A 62 -18.90 1.26 -30.95
N LEU A 63 -17.96 0.36 -30.60
CA LEU A 63 -17.82 -0.95 -31.22
C LEU A 63 -19.10 -1.78 -31.09
N ILE A 64 -19.65 -1.87 -29.88
CA ILE A 64 -20.76 -2.78 -29.59
C ILE A 64 -22.05 -2.31 -30.27
N PRO A 65 -22.43 -1.02 -30.20
CA PRO A 65 -23.48 -0.47 -31.04
C PRO A 65 -23.32 -0.77 -32.54
N ALA A 66 -22.10 -0.68 -33.08
CA ALA A 66 -21.85 -0.99 -34.49
C ALA A 66 -22.09 -2.47 -34.83
N ILE A 67 -21.80 -3.38 -33.89
CA ILE A 67 -22.06 -4.82 -34.03
C ILE A 67 -23.57 -5.13 -33.94
N THR A 68 -24.28 -4.49 -33.00
CA THR A 68 -25.69 -4.81 -32.70
C THR A 68 -26.69 -4.06 -33.56
N MET A 69 -26.34 -2.90 -34.15
CA MET A 69 -27.29 -2.01 -34.83
C MET A 69 -28.13 -2.72 -35.90
N ARG A 70 -27.54 -3.68 -36.61
CA ARG A 70 -28.18 -4.42 -37.72
C ARG A 70 -29.08 -5.56 -37.26
N SER A 71 -28.87 -6.05 -36.02
CA SER A 71 -29.39 -7.35 -35.58
C SER A 71 -30.91 -7.51 -35.72
N LEU A 72 -31.69 -6.46 -35.38
CA LEU A 72 -33.15 -6.45 -35.52
C LEU A 72 -33.63 -5.37 -36.51
N ALA A 73 -32.96 -4.21 -36.54
CA ALA A 73 -33.35 -3.10 -37.41
C ALA A 73 -33.27 -3.46 -38.90
N GLU A 74 -32.24 -4.20 -39.34
CA GLU A 74 -32.06 -4.59 -40.75
C GLU A 74 -33.11 -5.61 -41.18
N GLU A 75 -33.32 -6.68 -40.41
CA GLU A 75 -34.33 -7.71 -40.72
C GLU A 75 -35.74 -7.11 -40.82
N ARG A 76 -36.02 -6.06 -40.05
CA ARG A 76 -37.31 -5.35 -40.13
C ARG A 76 -37.40 -4.39 -41.29
N ARG A 77 -36.30 -3.74 -41.66
CA ARG A 77 -36.25 -2.88 -42.85
C ARG A 77 -36.45 -3.71 -44.12
N GLU A 78 -35.89 -4.92 -44.14
CA GLU A 78 -35.96 -5.85 -45.27
C GLU A 78 -37.23 -6.72 -45.29
N GLY A 79 -38.08 -6.64 -44.26
CA GLY A 79 -39.29 -7.46 -44.13
C GLY A 79 -39.04 -8.94 -43.81
N THR A 80 -37.77 -9.38 -43.72
CA THR A 80 -37.39 -10.76 -43.40
C THR A 80 -37.72 -11.15 -41.95
N PHE A 81 -37.94 -10.17 -41.08
CA PHE A 81 -38.37 -10.40 -39.70
C PHE A 81 -39.73 -11.09 -39.60
N GLU A 82 -40.68 -10.80 -40.51
CA GLU A 82 -42.01 -11.43 -40.49
C GLU A 82 -41.92 -12.94 -40.76
N LEU A 83 -41.02 -13.35 -41.67
CA LEU A 83 -40.72 -14.76 -41.94
C LEU A 83 -40.08 -15.47 -40.74
N LEU A 84 -39.31 -14.75 -39.93
CA LEU A 84 -38.73 -15.31 -38.71
C LEU A 84 -39.80 -15.50 -37.63
N ALA A 85 -40.76 -14.58 -37.55
CA ALA A 85 -41.83 -14.59 -36.55
C ALA A 85 -42.95 -15.61 -36.83
N THR A 86 -43.04 -16.16 -38.04
CA THR A 86 -43.96 -17.24 -38.41
C THR A 86 -43.39 -18.64 -38.15
N ARG A 87 -42.08 -18.76 -37.89
CA ARG A 87 -41.45 -20.03 -37.51
C ARG A 87 -41.85 -20.45 -36.09
N PRO A 88 -41.80 -21.75 -35.75
CA PRO A 88 -42.12 -22.27 -34.41
C PRO A 88 -41.00 -21.98 -33.40
N VAL A 89 -40.62 -20.71 -33.26
CA VAL A 89 -39.60 -20.21 -32.33
C VAL A 89 -40.18 -19.07 -31.50
N THR A 90 -39.89 -19.05 -30.20
CA THR A 90 -40.39 -17.98 -29.32
C THR A 90 -39.56 -16.71 -29.49
N PHE A 91 -40.14 -15.54 -29.19
CA PHE A 91 -39.41 -14.27 -29.23
C PHE A 91 -38.20 -14.27 -28.27
N GLY A 92 -38.34 -14.87 -27.08
CA GLY A 92 -37.23 -15.12 -26.17
C GLY A 92 -36.07 -15.89 -26.83
N GLN A 93 -36.36 -16.94 -27.60
CA GLN A 93 -35.32 -17.70 -28.31
C GLN A 93 -34.67 -16.91 -29.45
N ILE A 94 -35.41 -16.01 -30.11
CA ILE A 94 -34.87 -15.11 -31.15
C ILE A 94 -33.89 -14.12 -30.52
N ILE A 95 -34.31 -13.41 -29.47
CA ILE A 95 -33.49 -12.39 -28.82
C ILE A 95 -32.26 -13.02 -28.17
N MET A 96 -32.39 -14.14 -27.45
CA MET A 96 -31.23 -14.82 -26.86
C MET A 96 -30.26 -15.37 -27.93
N GLY A 97 -30.79 -15.88 -29.05
CA GLY A 97 -29.95 -16.34 -30.16
C GLY A 97 -29.09 -15.21 -30.75
N LYS A 98 -29.68 -14.03 -30.94
CA LYS A 98 -28.98 -12.82 -31.42
C LYS A 98 -28.03 -12.25 -30.37
N TYR A 99 -28.46 -12.21 -29.10
CA TYR A 99 -27.64 -11.80 -27.97
C TYR A 99 -26.35 -12.61 -27.87
N PHE A 100 -26.45 -13.94 -27.79
CA PHE A 100 -25.26 -14.79 -27.71
C PHE A 100 -24.38 -14.71 -28.97
N ALA A 101 -24.95 -14.43 -30.14
CA ALA A 101 -24.17 -14.21 -31.36
C ALA A 101 -23.33 -12.93 -31.28
N CYS A 102 -23.92 -11.83 -30.81
CA CYS A 102 -23.20 -10.57 -30.61
C CYS A 102 -22.18 -10.67 -29.46
N VAL A 103 -22.50 -11.38 -28.37
CA VAL A 103 -21.54 -11.68 -27.29
C VAL A 103 -20.35 -12.50 -27.81
N ALA A 104 -20.58 -13.48 -28.69
CA ALA A 104 -19.50 -14.23 -29.32
C ALA A 104 -18.59 -13.34 -30.19
N LEU A 105 -19.14 -12.29 -30.84
CA LEU A 105 -18.34 -11.31 -31.57
C LEU A 105 -17.51 -10.42 -30.64
N VAL A 106 -18.05 -10.04 -29.47
CA VAL A 106 -17.26 -9.32 -28.45
C VAL A 106 -16.09 -10.18 -27.99
N LEU A 107 -16.29 -11.48 -27.73
CA LEU A 107 -15.20 -12.41 -27.43
C LEU A 107 -14.18 -12.49 -28.58
N PHE A 108 -14.66 -12.59 -29.82
CA PHE A 108 -13.79 -12.59 -31.00
C PHE A 108 -12.98 -11.29 -31.15
N ALA A 109 -13.54 -10.14 -30.75
CA ALA A 109 -12.81 -8.87 -30.72
C ALA A 109 -11.78 -8.79 -29.58
N LEU A 110 -12.01 -9.49 -28.46
CA LEU A 110 -11.09 -9.52 -27.31
C LEU A 110 -9.92 -10.49 -27.50
N LEU A 111 -10.12 -11.63 -28.17
CA LEU A 111 -9.06 -12.65 -28.34
C LEU A 111 -7.73 -12.12 -28.92
N PRO A 112 -7.72 -11.27 -29.97
CA PRO A 112 -6.48 -10.70 -30.50
C PRO A 112 -5.73 -9.81 -29.51
N THR A 113 -6.41 -9.27 -28.48
CA THR A 113 -5.76 -8.43 -27.46
C THR A 113 -4.84 -9.22 -26.53
N CYS A 114 -4.90 -10.56 -26.54
CA CYS A 114 -3.93 -11.41 -25.82
C CYS A 114 -2.48 -11.18 -26.28
N VAL A 115 -2.27 -10.62 -27.48
CA VAL A 115 -0.95 -10.16 -27.93
C VAL A 115 -0.38 -9.09 -26.99
N TYR A 116 -1.22 -8.21 -26.44
CA TYR A 116 -0.78 -7.19 -25.49
C TYR A 116 -0.26 -7.81 -24.19
N TYR A 117 -0.95 -8.84 -23.68
CA TYR A 117 -0.49 -9.61 -22.52
C TYR A 117 0.86 -10.26 -22.76
N TYR A 118 1.03 -10.89 -23.93
CA TYR A 118 2.31 -11.47 -24.32
C TYR A 118 3.43 -10.41 -24.36
N SER A 119 3.20 -9.28 -25.02
CA SER A 119 4.17 -8.18 -25.13
C SER A 119 4.62 -7.66 -23.76
N VAL A 120 3.68 -7.41 -22.85
CA VAL A 120 4.01 -6.94 -21.49
C VAL A 120 4.75 -8.02 -20.69
N THR A 121 4.39 -9.29 -20.84
CA THR A 121 5.08 -10.42 -20.20
C THR A 121 6.54 -10.52 -20.64
N VAL A 122 6.81 -10.34 -21.93
CA VAL A 122 8.17 -10.36 -22.50
C VAL A 122 8.98 -9.14 -22.09
N LEU A 123 8.34 -7.97 -22.01
CA LEU A 123 8.96 -6.72 -21.61
C LEU A 123 9.13 -6.57 -20.09
N GLY A 124 8.56 -7.47 -19.28
CA GLY A 124 8.72 -7.46 -17.83
C GLY A 124 10.17 -7.63 -17.38
N SER A 125 10.51 -7.07 -16.22
CA SER A 125 11.79 -7.21 -15.56
C SER A 125 11.61 -7.81 -14.16
N PRO A 126 11.97 -9.09 -13.91
CA PRO A 126 12.43 -10.09 -14.89
C PRO A 126 11.32 -10.49 -15.89
N GLN A 127 11.69 -11.19 -16.96
CA GLN A 127 10.70 -11.67 -17.95
C GLN A 127 9.62 -12.50 -17.23
N GLY A 128 8.35 -12.22 -17.53
CA GLY A 128 7.21 -12.84 -16.85
C GLY A 128 6.70 -12.10 -15.61
N ASN A 129 7.28 -10.94 -15.25
CA ASN A 129 6.91 -10.16 -14.08
C ASN A 129 5.60 -9.36 -14.24
N ILE A 130 4.48 -10.05 -14.51
CA ILE A 130 3.12 -9.49 -14.62
C ILE A 130 2.17 -10.23 -13.67
N ASP A 131 1.14 -9.55 -13.16
CA ASP A 131 0.08 -10.20 -12.38
C ASP A 131 -0.97 -10.81 -13.31
N SER A 132 -0.78 -12.07 -13.69
CA SER A 132 -1.72 -12.81 -14.54
C SER A 132 -3.11 -12.94 -13.90
N GLY A 133 -3.18 -13.02 -12.58
CA GLY A 133 -4.44 -13.13 -11.85
C GLY A 133 -5.27 -11.86 -11.98
N ALA A 134 -4.64 -10.69 -11.78
CA ALA A 134 -5.27 -9.40 -12.04
C ALA A 134 -5.77 -9.28 -13.48
N VAL A 135 -4.94 -9.65 -14.47
CA VAL A 135 -5.29 -9.60 -15.89
C VAL A 135 -6.51 -10.46 -16.21
N ILE A 136 -6.58 -11.69 -15.71
CA ILE A 136 -7.72 -12.59 -15.93
C ILE A 136 -9.00 -12.00 -15.33
N GLY A 137 -8.94 -11.52 -14.08
CA GLY A 137 -10.09 -10.90 -13.42
C GLY A 137 -10.60 -9.67 -14.18
N SER A 138 -9.69 -8.83 -14.68
CA SER A 138 -10.04 -7.65 -15.48
C SER A 138 -10.65 -8.01 -16.85
N TYR A 139 -10.18 -9.07 -17.51
CA TYR A 139 -10.82 -9.57 -18.75
C TYR A 139 -12.23 -10.10 -18.51
N ILE A 140 -12.48 -10.76 -17.37
CA ILE A 140 -13.84 -11.17 -16.97
C ILE A 140 -14.73 -9.93 -16.83
N GLY A 141 -14.25 -8.87 -16.17
CA GLY A 141 -14.97 -7.61 -16.05
C GLY A 141 -15.29 -6.95 -17.38
N LEU A 142 -14.29 -6.88 -18.27
CA LEU A 142 -14.47 -6.30 -19.61
C LEU A 142 -15.46 -7.13 -20.45
N PHE A 143 -15.48 -8.45 -20.30
CA PHE A 143 -16.46 -9.32 -20.93
C PHE A 143 -17.88 -9.10 -20.39
N LEU A 144 -18.06 -8.96 -19.07
CA LEU A 144 -19.36 -8.64 -18.46
C LEU A 144 -19.89 -7.28 -18.93
N LEU A 145 -19.02 -6.26 -18.96
CA LEU A 145 -19.32 -4.94 -19.51
C LEU A 145 -19.79 -5.04 -20.97
N GLY A 146 -19.02 -5.72 -21.82
CA GLY A 146 -19.36 -5.91 -23.21
C GLY A 146 -20.69 -6.64 -23.40
N SER A 147 -20.96 -7.63 -22.57
CA SER A 147 -22.21 -8.39 -22.57
C SER A 147 -23.42 -7.51 -22.21
N SER A 148 -23.29 -6.57 -21.26
CA SER A 148 -24.34 -5.59 -20.95
C SER A 148 -24.56 -4.60 -22.08
N PHE A 149 -23.51 -4.09 -22.71
CA PHE A 149 -23.63 -3.21 -23.88
C PHE A 149 -24.27 -3.92 -25.08
N VAL A 150 -24.07 -5.24 -25.25
CA VAL A 150 -24.80 -6.01 -26.29
C VAL A 150 -26.30 -6.01 -26.02
N ALA A 151 -26.74 -6.17 -24.77
CA ALA A 151 -28.16 -6.10 -24.42
C ALA A 151 -28.75 -4.71 -24.71
N ILE A 152 -28.04 -3.64 -24.35
CA ILE A 152 -28.42 -2.25 -24.65
C ILE A 152 -28.53 -2.03 -26.16
N GLY A 153 -27.53 -2.48 -26.91
CA GLY A 153 -27.49 -2.36 -28.37
C GLY A 153 -28.61 -3.13 -29.08
N LEU A 154 -28.99 -4.31 -28.58
CA LEU A 154 -30.14 -5.06 -29.09
C LEU A 154 -31.46 -4.36 -28.81
N PHE A 155 -31.64 -3.79 -27.61
CA PHE A 155 -32.80 -2.98 -27.29
C PHE A 155 -32.93 -1.78 -28.24
N ALA A 156 -31.85 -1.05 -28.46
CA ALA A 156 -31.82 0.06 -29.42
C ALA A 156 -32.18 -0.39 -30.86
N SER A 157 -31.67 -1.53 -31.31
CA SER A 157 -32.02 -2.14 -32.60
C SER A 157 -33.50 -2.57 -32.68
N ALA A 158 -34.13 -2.90 -31.53
CA ALA A 158 -35.56 -3.22 -31.45
C ALA A 158 -36.47 -1.97 -31.49
N ILE A 159 -35.96 -0.77 -31.20
CA ILE A 159 -36.77 0.45 -31.18
C ILE A 159 -37.05 0.96 -32.61
N THR A 160 -36.13 0.78 -33.55
CA THR A 160 -36.19 1.41 -34.88
C THR A 160 -35.94 0.43 -36.03
N LYS A 161 -36.38 0.79 -37.23
CA LYS A 161 -36.07 0.07 -38.48
C LYS A 161 -34.79 0.60 -39.16
N ASN A 162 -34.25 1.73 -38.72
CA ASN A 162 -33.07 2.34 -39.31
C ASN A 162 -31.81 2.02 -38.49
N GLN A 163 -30.80 1.40 -39.13
CA GLN A 163 -29.53 1.02 -38.50
C GLN A 163 -28.78 2.20 -37.89
N ILE A 164 -28.77 3.36 -38.57
CA ILE A 164 -28.04 4.54 -38.11
C ILE A 164 -28.70 5.08 -36.83
N ILE A 165 -30.03 5.13 -36.80
CA ILE A 165 -30.78 5.54 -35.61
C ILE A 165 -30.56 4.54 -34.47
N ALA A 166 -30.55 3.24 -34.76
CA ALA A 166 -30.28 2.19 -33.76
C ALA A 166 -28.89 2.35 -33.16
N PHE A 167 -27.88 2.63 -34.00
CA PHE A 167 -26.52 2.90 -33.57
C PHE A 167 -26.44 4.11 -32.64
N THR A 168 -27.01 5.26 -33.04
CA THR A 168 -26.95 6.48 -32.23
C THR A 168 -27.65 6.31 -30.88
N ILE A 169 -28.82 5.66 -30.84
CA ILE A 169 -29.52 5.36 -29.58
C ILE A 169 -28.68 4.44 -28.69
N ALA A 170 -28.06 3.40 -29.27
CA ALA A 170 -27.24 2.46 -28.51
C ALA A 170 -25.99 3.12 -27.93
N VAL A 171 -25.30 4.00 -28.68
CA VAL A 171 -24.16 4.78 -28.18
C VAL A 171 -24.59 5.67 -27.02
N PHE A 172 -25.68 6.43 -27.20
CA PHE A 172 -26.19 7.32 -26.15
C PHE A 172 -26.57 6.56 -24.88
N LEU A 173 -27.31 5.46 -24.99
CA LEU A 173 -27.69 4.64 -23.84
C LEU A 173 -26.47 4.00 -23.18
N SER A 174 -25.49 3.51 -23.95
CA SER A 174 -24.26 2.92 -23.40
C SER A 174 -23.47 3.96 -22.61
N PHE A 175 -23.35 5.19 -23.14
CA PHE A 175 -22.72 6.31 -22.43
C PHE A 175 -23.49 6.69 -21.16
N PHE A 176 -24.81 6.88 -21.26
CA PHE A 176 -25.64 7.31 -20.14
C PHE A 176 -25.64 6.29 -18.99
N VAL A 177 -25.78 5.00 -19.31
CA VAL A 177 -25.76 3.93 -18.31
C VAL A 177 -24.35 3.73 -17.73
N TYR A 178 -23.29 4.02 -18.49
CA TYR A 178 -21.92 3.93 -17.98
C TYR A 178 -21.54 5.06 -17.04
N SER A 179 -21.70 6.31 -17.44
CA SER A 179 -21.21 7.49 -16.69
C SER A 179 -22.28 8.55 -16.39
N GLY A 180 -23.47 8.46 -16.99
CA GLY A 180 -24.52 9.48 -16.83
C GLY A 180 -25.03 9.62 -15.40
N PHE A 181 -25.17 8.52 -14.66
CA PHE A 181 -25.59 8.54 -13.26
C PHE A 181 -24.56 9.21 -12.33
N ASP A 182 -23.27 8.95 -12.55
CA ASP A 182 -22.18 9.58 -11.81
C ASP A 182 -22.17 11.10 -12.08
N SER A 183 -22.26 11.50 -13.35
CA SER A 183 -22.33 12.93 -13.73
C SER A 183 -23.56 13.63 -13.15
N LEU A 184 -24.71 12.97 -13.11
CA LEU A 184 -25.95 13.52 -12.54
C LEU A 184 -25.84 13.68 -11.01
N SER A 185 -25.24 12.69 -10.33
CA SER A 185 -24.98 12.74 -8.90
C SER A 185 -24.08 13.92 -8.53
N GLN A 186 -23.04 14.17 -9.33
CA GLN A 186 -22.15 15.32 -9.15
C GLN A 186 -22.86 16.66 -9.43
N LEU A 187 -23.61 16.77 -10.53
CA LEU A 187 -24.31 17.99 -10.92
C LEU A 187 -25.37 18.42 -9.89
N LEU A 188 -26.06 17.46 -9.28
CA LEU A 188 -27.13 17.70 -8.31
C LEU A 188 -26.63 17.71 -6.85
N SER A 189 -25.32 17.57 -6.62
CA SER A 189 -24.71 17.45 -5.27
C SER A 189 -25.30 16.29 -4.44
N LEU A 190 -25.71 15.21 -5.11
CA LEU A 190 -26.35 14.03 -4.52
C LEU A 190 -25.38 12.85 -4.33
N GLN A 191 -24.08 13.11 -4.18
CA GLN A 191 -23.01 12.11 -4.09
C GLN A 191 -23.24 11.07 -2.97
N ASN A 192 -23.97 11.43 -1.91
CA ASN A 192 -24.27 10.53 -0.79
C ASN A 192 -25.61 9.77 -0.92
N SER A 193 -26.37 10.00 -2.00
CA SER A 193 -27.71 9.44 -2.19
C SER A 193 -27.71 8.01 -2.76
N GLY A 194 -26.58 7.54 -3.30
CA GLY A 194 -26.44 6.24 -3.95
C GLY A 194 -26.88 6.21 -5.42
N ILE A 195 -27.15 7.36 -6.05
CA ILE A 195 -27.48 7.45 -7.48
C ILE A 195 -26.32 6.99 -8.36
N ASP A 196 -25.08 7.27 -7.94
CA ASP A 196 -23.84 6.83 -8.59
C ASP A 196 -23.75 5.29 -8.72
N GLN A 197 -24.34 4.55 -7.79
CA GLN A 197 -24.38 3.09 -7.79
C GLN A 197 -25.32 2.50 -8.86
N LEU A 198 -26.11 3.33 -9.55
CA LEU A 198 -26.92 2.87 -10.69
C LEU A 198 -26.09 2.77 -11.98
N GLY A 199 -24.96 3.49 -12.07
CA GLY A 199 -24.10 3.52 -13.24
C GLY A 199 -23.12 2.36 -13.31
N ILE A 200 -22.73 1.93 -14.52
CA ILE A 200 -21.77 0.83 -14.69
C ILE A 200 -20.38 1.21 -14.19
N SER A 201 -19.98 2.48 -14.25
CA SER A 201 -18.64 2.91 -13.85
C SER A 201 -18.27 2.54 -12.41
N SER A 202 -19.21 2.67 -11.47
CA SER A 202 -19.00 2.36 -10.05
C SER A 202 -18.68 0.87 -9.86
N HIS A 203 -19.46 -0.01 -10.49
CA HIS A 203 -19.27 -1.46 -10.46
C HIS A 203 -18.04 -1.91 -11.27
N TYR A 204 -17.80 -1.31 -12.43
CA TYR A 204 -16.69 -1.68 -13.31
C TYR A 204 -15.32 -1.31 -12.71
N SER A 205 -15.25 -0.26 -11.87
CA SER A 205 -14.00 0.19 -11.26
C SER A 205 -13.27 -0.93 -10.49
N SER A 206 -13.98 -1.71 -9.68
CA SER A 206 -13.44 -2.85 -8.94
C SER A 206 -13.02 -3.99 -9.86
N VAL A 207 -13.90 -4.37 -10.81
CA VAL A 207 -13.67 -5.52 -11.68
C VAL A 207 -12.53 -5.27 -12.67
N SER A 208 -12.38 -4.04 -13.16
CA SER A 208 -11.31 -3.63 -14.08
C SER A 208 -9.90 -3.77 -13.50
N ARG A 209 -9.75 -3.88 -12.18
CA ARG A 209 -8.46 -4.10 -11.49
C ARG A 209 -8.22 -5.56 -11.10
N GLY A 210 -9.14 -6.48 -11.43
CA GLY A 210 -9.03 -7.90 -11.10
C GLY A 210 -9.74 -8.31 -9.81
N VAL A 211 -10.72 -7.51 -9.35
CA VAL A 211 -11.49 -7.81 -8.14
C VAL A 211 -12.97 -7.93 -8.45
N LEU A 212 -13.54 -9.11 -8.26
CA LEU A 212 -14.95 -9.38 -8.53
C LEU A 212 -15.75 -9.40 -7.23
N ASP A 213 -16.63 -8.42 -7.05
CA ASP A 213 -17.68 -8.46 -6.03
C ASP A 213 -18.89 -9.23 -6.57
N THR A 214 -19.54 -10.04 -5.74
CA THR A 214 -20.83 -10.65 -6.07
C THR A 214 -21.90 -9.59 -6.37
N ARG A 215 -21.84 -8.42 -5.73
CA ARG A 215 -22.74 -7.30 -6.00
C ARG A 215 -22.62 -6.81 -7.43
N ASP A 216 -21.38 -6.64 -7.90
CA ASP A 216 -21.09 -6.21 -9.28
C ASP A 216 -21.56 -7.25 -10.28
N LEU A 217 -21.30 -8.54 -10.01
CA LEU A 217 -21.75 -9.63 -10.88
C LEU A 217 -23.28 -9.65 -11.03
N PHE A 218 -24.01 -9.57 -9.92
CA PHE A 218 -25.47 -9.53 -9.95
C PHE A 218 -26.01 -8.24 -10.60
N TYR A 219 -25.33 -7.11 -10.45
CA TYR A 219 -25.65 -5.87 -11.17
C TYR A 219 -25.54 -6.06 -12.69
N PHE A 220 -24.43 -6.61 -13.20
CA PHE A 220 -24.29 -6.85 -14.65
C PHE A 220 -25.35 -7.82 -15.20
N ILE A 221 -25.70 -8.85 -14.43
CA ILE A 221 -26.77 -9.81 -14.78
C ILE A 221 -28.13 -9.11 -14.80
N ALA A 222 -28.46 -8.32 -13.77
CA ALA A 222 -29.72 -7.59 -13.68
C ALA A 222 -29.86 -6.58 -14.83
N LEU A 223 -28.80 -5.82 -15.11
CA LEU A 223 -28.77 -4.85 -16.20
C LEU A 223 -28.96 -5.53 -17.56
N THR A 224 -28.27 -6.64 -17.80
CA THR A 224 -28.44 -7.45 -19.01
C THR A 224 -29.88 -7.95 -19.15
N ALA A 225 -30.45 -8.51 -18.07
CA ALA A 225 -31.81 -9.01 -18.05
C ALA A 225 -32.85 -7.90 -18.30
N LEU A 226 -32.64 -6.70 -17.75
CA LEU A 226 -33.48 -5.53 -17.96
C LEU A 226 -33.52 -5.14 -19.44
N PHE A 227 -32.37 -4.98 -20.10
CA PHE A 227 -32.36 -4.56 -21.51
C PHE A 227 -32.84 -5.65 -22.47
N ILE A 228 -32.63 -6.93 -22.14
CA ILE A 228 -33.25 -8.04 -22.87
C ILE A 228 -34.78 -8.01 -22.70
N LEU A 229 -35.28 -7.79 -21.49
CA LEU A 229 -36.71 -7.65 -21.21
C LEU A 229 -37.31 -6.48 -22.00
N LEU A 230 -36.64 -5.32 -21.99
CA LEU A 230 -37.08 -4.16 -22.76
C LEU A 230 -37.11 -4.46 -24.27
N ALA A 231 -36.08 -5.13 -24.81
CA ALA A 231 -36.06 -5.55 -26.22
C ALA A 231 -37.23 -6.49 -26.56
N LEU A 232 -37.55 -7.45 -25.67
CA LEU A 232 -38.68 -8.36 -25.84
C LEU A 232 -40.02 -7.62 -25.84
N VAL A 233 -40.22 -6.72 -24.88
CA VAL A 233 -41.47 -5.94 -24.74
C VAL A 233 -41.68 -5.05 -25.96
N THR A 234 -40.65 -4.30 -26.40
CA THR A 234 -40.73 -3.44 -27.58
C THR A 234 -41.13 -4.23 -28.82
N LEU A 235 -40.54 -5.41 -29.01
CA LEU A 235 -40.82 -6.26 -30.15
C LEU A 235 -42.26 -6.82 -30.13
N LYS A 236 -42.76 -7.24 -28.96
CA LYS A 236 -44.14 -7.73 -28.82
C LYS A 236 -45.18 -6.62 -29.02
N LEU A 237 -44.92 -5.42 -28.49
CA LEU A 237 -45.78 -4.25 -28.69
C LEU A 237 -45.91 -3.90 -30.17
N GLN A 238 -44.80 -3.86 -30.89
CA GLN A 238 -44.79 -3.56 -32.33
C GLN A 238 -45.53 -4.60 -33.17
N MET A 239 -45.58 -5.86 -32.70
CA MET A 239 -46.30 -6.95 -33.36
C MET A 239 -47.73 -7.17 -32.84
N GLN A 240 -48.25 -6.24 -32.02
CA GLN A 240 -49.59 -6.32 -31.41
C GLN A 240 -49.86 -7.66 -30.69
N ARG A 241 -48.83 -8.29 -30.11
CA ARG A 241 -48.97 -9.56 -29.37
C ARG A 241 -49.18 -9.31 -27.87
N LYS A 242 -49.83 -10.25 -27.18
CA LYS A 242 -50.02 -10.17 -25.71
C LYS A 242 -48.68 -10.13 -24.98
N LEU A 243 -48.54 -9.19 -24.04
CA LEU A 243 -47.35 -9.00 -23.22
C LEU A 243 -47.18 -10.07 -22.14
N LEU A 244 -48.28 -10.59 -21.60
CA LEU A 244 -48.30 -11.56 -20.50
C LEU A 244 -48.02 -12.98 -21.01
N GLN A 245 -46.76 -13.26 -21.34
CA GLN A 245 -46.28 -14.58 -21.75
C GLN A 245 -45.13 -15.06 -20.85
N PRO A 246 -44.85 -16.38 -20.77
CA PRO A 246 -43.89 -16.96 -19.82
C PRO A 246 -42.47 -16.36 -19.90
N ASP A 247 -42.01 -16.01 -21.09
CA ASP A 247 -40.70 -15.39 -21.33
C ASP A 247 -40.58 -14.03 -20.63
N VAL A 248 -41.60 -13.18 -20.67
CA VAL A 248 -41.60 -11.86 -20.01
C VAL A 248 -41.49 -12.01 -18.49
N TYR A 249 -42.22 -12.96 -17.89
CA TYR A 249 -42.14 -13.23 -16.45
C TYR A 249 -40.78 -13.78 -16.03
N ILE A 250 -40.16 -14.62 -16.85
CA ILE A 250 -38.82 -15.17 -16.57
C ILE A 250 -37.79 -14.04 -16.48
N TYR A 251 -37.71 -13.15 -17.48
CA TYR A 251 -36.71 -12.07 -17.45
C TYR A 251 -37.01 -11.00 -16.40
N ALA A 252 -38.29 -10.70 -16.14
CA ALA A 252 -38.67 -9.84 -15.03
C ALA A 252 -38.28 -10.48 -13.67
N GLY A 253 -38.48 -11.79 -13.50
CA GLY A 253 -38.04 -12.54 -12.34
C GLY A 253 -36.53 -12.54 -12.16
N VAL A 254 -35.75 -12.74 -13.24
CA VAL A 254 -34.28 -12.67 -13.20
C VAL A 254 -33.79 -11.26 -12.84
N PHE A 255 -34.42 -10.21 -13.38
CA PHE A 255 -34.10 -8.82 -13.03
C PHE A 255 -34.33 -8.56 -11.54
N VAL A 256 -35.50 -8.90 -11.02
CA VAL A 256 -35.86 -8.74 -9.60
C VAL A 256 -34.93 -9.56 -8.70
N ALA A 257 -34.68 -10.83 -9.05
CA ALA A 257 -33.79 -11.71 -8.30
C ALA A 257 -32.35 -11.17 -8.30
N GLY A 258 -31.87 -10.60 -9.40
CA GLY A 258 -30.55 -9.98 -9.48
C GLY A 258 -30.41 -8.78 -8.54
N ILE A 259 -31.43 -7.92 -8.45
CA ILE A 259 -31.44 -6.79 -7.51
C ILE A 259 -31.42 -7.29 -6.06
N ILE A 260 -32.26 -8.26 -5.72
CA ILE A 260 -32.32 -8.82 -4.36
C ILE A 260 -30.99 -9.50 -4.00
N ALA A 261 -30.41 -10.28 -4.91
CA ALA A 261 -29.13 -10.95 -4.69
C ALA A 261 -27.97 -9.95 -4.49
N ALA A 262 -27.97 -8.84 -5.23
CA ALA A 262 -27.00 -7.75 -5.07
C ALA A 262 -27.07 -7.08 -3.67
N GLN A 263 -28.21 -7.16 -2.98
CA GLN A 263 -28.37 -6.59 -1.63
C GLN A 263 -28.00 -7.57 -0.50
N ILE A 264 -28.20 -8.88 -0.70
CA ILE A 264 -28.04 -9.90 0.35
C ILE A 264 -26.62 -10.49 0.37
N GLY A 265 -25.98 -10.66 -0.79
CA GLY A 265 -24.69 -11.34 -0.91
C GLY A 265 -23.51 -10.38 -1.10
N PHE A 266 -22.63 -10.27 -0.11
CA PHE A 266 -21.34 -9.61 -0.25
C PHE A 266 -20.19 -10.60 -0.06
N THR A 267 -19.58 -11.00 -1.17
CA THR A 267 -18.31 -11.70 -1.16
C THR A 267 -17.42 -11.09 -2.23
N ARG A 268 -16.17 -10.82 -1.87
CA ARG A 268 -15.21 -10.16 -2.74
C ARG A 268 -14.08 -11.13 -3.08
N ILE A 269 -13.95 -11.43 -4.36
CA ILE A 269 -12.91 -12.33 -4.88
C ILE A 269 -11.82 -11.47 -5.52
N ASP A 270 -10.65 -11.45 -4.88
CA ASP A 270 -9.45 -10.80 -5.40
C ASP A 270 -8.63 -11.82 -6.20
N PHE A 271 -8.53 -11.65 -7.52
CA PHE A 271 -7.76 -12.54 -8.38
C PHE A 271 -6.26 -12.24 -8.37
N THR A 272 -5.82 -11.14 -7.77
CA THR A 272 -4.40 -10.75 -7.76
C THR A 272 -3.55 -11.76 -7.02
N LYS A 273 -2.32 -11.97 -7.50
CA LYS A 273 -1.41 -12.98 -6.96
C LYS A 273 -1.08 -12.74 -5.48
N GLU A 274 -0.85 -11.49 -5.08
CA GLU A 274 -0.53 -11.10 -3.70
C GLU A 274 -1.75 -10.76 -2.85
N LYS A 275 -2.98 -10.95 -3.36
CA LYS A 275 -4.21 -10.51 -2.70
C LYS A 275 -4.14 -9.02 -2.31
N ARG A 276 -3.65 -8.20 -3.25
CA ARG A 276 -3.28 -6.80 -3.01
C ARG A 276 -4.48 -5.95 -2.56
N PHE A 277 -5.70 -6.30 -3.02
CA PHE A 277 -6.95 -5.61 -2.70
C PHE A 277 -7.78 -6.33 -1.62
N THR A 278 -7.19 -7.35 -0.99
CA THR A 278 -7.79 -8.01 0.16
C THR A 278 -7.27 -7.34 1.41
N LEU A 279 -8.17 -6.69 2.15
CA LEU A 279 -7.88 -6.21 3.50
C LEU A 279 -7.59 -7.40 4.41
N SER A 280 -6.62 -7.21 5.30
CA SER A 280 -6.42 -8.10 6.44
C SER A 280 -7.69 -8.22 7.29
N THR A 281 -7.77 -9.28 8.09
CA THR A 281 -8.85 -9.45 9.07
C THR A 281 -8.91 -8.28 10.05
N VAL A 282 -7.75 -7.73 10.42
CA VAL A 282 -7.61 -6.62 11.38
C VAL A 282 -8.22 -5.34 10.83
N SER A 283 -7.84 -4.97 9.61
CA SER A 283 -8.39 -3.79 8.94
C SER A 283 -9.88 -3.96 8.68
N ARG A 284 -10.33 -5.18 8.31
CA ARG A 284 -11.74 -5.49 8.10
C ARG A 284 -12.56 -5.31 9.37
N ASP A 285 -12.19 -5.99 10.45
CA ASP A 285 -12.90 -5.93 11.74
C ASP A 285 -12.95 -4.48 12.27
N MET A 286 -11.87 -3.73 12.04
CA MET A 286 -11.81 -2.31 12.39
C MET A 286 -12.75 -1.45 11.55
N MET A 287 -12.85 -1.69 10.23
CA MET A 287 -13.79 -0.95 9.39
C MET A 287 -15.24 -1.32 9.71
N ASP A 288 -15.54 -2.60 9.96
CA ASP A 288 -16.89 -3.07 10.33
C ASP A 288 -17.35 -2.46 11.68
N SER A 289 -16.41 -2.27 12.63
CA SER A 289 -16.66 -1.71 13.96
C SER A 289 -16.57 -0.18 14.07
N LEU A 290 -16.38 0.54 12.95
CA LEU A 290 -16.37 2.00 12.92
C LEU A 290 -17.66 2.55 13.56
N SER A 291 -17.54 3.31 14.66
CA SER A 291 -18.69 3.93 15.33
C SER A 291 -19.00 5.32 14.78
N THR A 292 -17.95 6.12 14.52
CA THR A 292 -18.02 7.50 14.03
C THR A 292 -17.72 7.61 12.53
N PRO A 293 -18.34 8.56 11.81
CA PRO A 293 -17.93 8.90 10.45
C PRO A 293 -16.48 9.40 10.42
N VAL A 294 -15.72 8.96 9.42
CA VAL A 294 -14.31 9.31 9.21
C VAL A 294 -14.14 9.83 7.79
N LYS A 295 -13.55 11.02 7.65
CA LYS A 295 -13.20 11.62 6.36
C LYS A 295 -11.69 11.56 6.15
N VAL A 296 -11.25 11.08 4.99
CA VAL A 296 -9.83 11.04 4.60
C VAL A 296 -9.60 11.99 3.42
N THR A 297 -8.84 13.07 3.63
CA THR A 297 -8.45 13.99 2.56
C THR A 297 -7.04 13.67 2.12
N VAL A 298 -6.87 13.28 0.85
CA VAL A 298 -5.57 12.89 0.27
C VAL A 298 -5.02 14.02 -0.59
N TYR A 299 -3.81 14.48 -0.30
CA TYR A 299 -3.15 15.61 -1.00
C TYR A 299 -2.28 15.18 -2.18
N LEU A 300 -2.25 13.88 -2.49
CA LEU A 300 -1.51 13.33 -3.61
C LEU A 300 -2.34 13.41 -4.91
N GLN A 301 -2.59 14.63 -5.39
CA GLN A 301 -3.31 14.91 -6.63
C GLN A 301 -2.64 16.07 -7.36
N GLY A 302 -2.59 16.01 -8.70
CA GLY A 302 -2.05 17.07 -9.54
C GLY A 302 -1.79 16.61 -10.97
N ASP A 303 -1.60 17.57 -11.88
CA ASP A 303 -1.35 17.29 -13.29
C ASP A 303 0.09 16.75 -13.50
N ASN A 304 0.33 15.93 -14.52
CA ASN A 304 1.67 15.45 -14.89
C ASN A 304 2.49 14.78 -13.76
N LEU A 305 1.84 14.09 -12.82
CA LEU A 305 2.54 13.25 -11.84
C LEU A 305 3.37 12.16 -12.56
N PRO A 306 4.62 11.90 -12.15
CA PRO A 306 5.41 10.82 -12.74
C PRO A 306 4.81 9.44 -12.47
N GLY A 307 5.15 8.46 -13.31
CA GLY A 307 4.55 7.12 -13.29
C GLY A 307 4.52 6.48 -11.90
N GLY A 308 5.60 6.61 -11.13
CA GLY A 308 5.70 6.08 -9.77
C GLY A 308 4.75 6.75 -8.76
N PHE A 309 4.58 8.07 -8.81
CA PHE A 309 3.62 8.78 -7.95
C PHE A 309 2.19 8.58 -8.41
N LYS A 310 1.93 8.44 -9.72
CA LYS A 310 0.62 7.99 -10.23
C LYS A 310 0.27 6.61 -9.69
N ARG A 311 1.25 5.69 -9.61
CA ARG A 311 1.08 4.36 -9.01
C ARG A 311 0.75 4.45 -7.51
N LEU A 312 1.48 5.26 -6.74
CA LEU A 312 1.21 5.49 -5.32
C LEU A 312 -0.19 6.11 -5.11
N GLN A 313 -0.53 7.17 -5.83
CA GLN A 313 -1.85 7.81 -5.80
C GLN A 313 -2.97 6.79 -6.03
N ARG A 314 -2.82 5.98 -7.08
CA ARG A 314 -3.81 4.96 -7.41
C ARG A 314 -3.91 3.91 -6.31
N ALA A 315 -2.79 3.36 -5.85
CA ALA A 315 -2.78 2.40 -4.75
C ALA A 315 -3.42 2.97 -3.47
N THR A 316 -3.22 4.25 -3.17
CA THR A 316 -3.88 4.95 -2.05
C THR A 316 -5.40 5.00 -2.26
N ARG A 317 -5.86 5.35 -3.46
CA ARG A 317 -7.28 5.38 -3.80
C ARG A 317 -7.91 4.00 -3.70
N ASP A 318 -7.21 2.98 -4.19
CA ASP A 318 -7.64 1.59 -4.16
C ASP A 318 -7.77 1.10 -2.71
N MET A 319 -6.75 1.36 -1.87
CA MET A 319 -6.77 1.00 -0.44
C MET A 319 -7.95 1.66 0.30
N LEU A 320 -8.17 2.96 0.09
CA LEU A 320 -9.28 3.66 0.73
C LEU A 320 -10.64 3.19 0.23
N SER A 321 -10.75 2.87 -1.07
CA SER A 321 -11.95 2.24 -1.64
C SER A 321 -12.21 0.86 -1.02
N ASP A 322 -11.16 0.08 -0.80
CA ASP A 322 -11.24 -1.23 -0.15
C ASP A 322 -11.71 -1.08 1.30
N MET A 323 -11.14 -0.15 2.07
CA MET A 323 -11.58 0.16 3.43
C MET A 323 -13.02 0.69 3.48
N GLN A 324 -13.39 1.56 2.55
CA GLN A 324 -14.74 2.11 2.44
C GLN A 324 -15.79 1.01 2.25
N ALA A 325 -15.50 -0.04 1.47
CA ALA A 325 -16.42 -1.13 1.19
C ALA A 325 -16.86 -1.92 2.46
N TYR A 326 -16.01 -1.97 3.48
CA TYR A 326 -16.30 -2.60 4.78
C TYR A 326 -16.75 -1.59 5.86
N SER A 327 -16.68 -0.28 5.59
CA SER A 327 -16.99 0.76 6.58
C SER A 327 -18.49 1.05 6.78
N HIS A 328 -19.39 0.36 6.08
CA HIS A 328 -20.83 0.65 6.06
C HIS A 328 -21.15 2.14 5.78
N ARG A 329 -20.44 2.76 4.84
CA ARG A 329 -20.55 4.20 4.45
C ARG A 329 -20.06 5.21 5.48
N LYS A 330 -19.42 4.77 6.57
CA LYS A 330 -18.85 5.66 7.58
C LYS A 330 -17.49 6.24 7.18
N LEU A 331 -16.76 5.56 6.29
CA LEU A 331 -15.52 6.09 5.72
C LEU A 331 -15.82 6.78 4.39
N GLN A 332 -15.39 8.03 4.28
CA GLN A 332 -15.43 8.83 3.06
C GLN A 332 -14.05 9.38 2.76
N PHE A 333 -13.69 9.52 1.49
CA PHE A 333 -12.40 10.08 1.13
C PHE A 333 -12.47 10.93 -0.14
N GLU A 334 -11.53 11.87 -0.26
CA GLU A 334 -11.40 12.76 -1.40
C GLU A 334 -9.92 12.99 -1.75
N PHE A 335 -9.64 13.32 -3.01
CA PHE A 335 -8.31 13.66 -3.49
C PHE A 335 -8.30 15.12 -3.91
N ILE A 336 -7.38 15.91 -3.35
CA ILE A 336 -7.28 17.36 -3.57
C ILE A 336 -5.85 17.70 -3.96
N ASP A 337 -5.70 18.56 -4.96
CA ASP A 337 -4.42 19.23 -5.22
C ASP A 337 -4.41 20.54 -4.42
N PRO A 338 -3.63 20.63 -3.33
CA PRO A 338 -3.67 21.78 -2.45
C PRO A 338 -3.06 23.05 -3.04
N LEU A 339 -2.30 22.94 -4.14
CA LEU A 339 -1.58 24.06 -4.76
C LEU A 339 -2.28 24.56 -6.03
N LYS A 340 -3.32 23.85 -6.49
CA LYS A 340 -4.01 24.17 -7.73
C LYS A 340 -4.66 25.55 -7.70
N GLY A 341 -4.31 26.38 -8.66
CA GLY A 341 -4.89 27.71 -8.84
C GLY A 341 -4.38 28.78 -7.87
N GLN A 342 -3.34 28.48 -7.07
CA GLN A 342 -2.73 29.42 -6.13
C GLN A 342 -1.50 30.12 -6.72
N ASN A 343 -1.27 31.36 -6.29
CA ASN A 343 -0.05 32.11 -6.63
C ASN A 343 1.12 31.70 -5.72
N GLN A 344 2.37 32.02 -6.09
CA GLN A 344 3.57 31.55 -5.35
C GLN A 344 3.54 31.87 -3.84
N SER A 345 3.14 33.08 -3.45
CA SER A 345 3.04 33.48 -2.04
C SER A 345 1.97 32.68 -1.26
N GLU A 346 0.85 32.36 -1.92
CA GLU A 346 -0.22 31.55 -1.34
C GLU A 346 0.23 30.09 -1.18
N GLN A 347 0.94 29.55 -2.18
CA GLN A 347 1.53 28.22 -2.12
C GLN A 347 2.51 28.11 -0.94
N ASP A 348 3.41 29.08 -0.78
CA ASP A 348 4.38 29.09 0.32
C ASP A 348 3.68 29.12 1.70
N SER A 349 2.60 29.90 1.82
CA SER A 349 1.80 29.96 3.05
C SER A 349 1.05 28.65 3.33
N THR A 350 0.50 28.01 2.30
CA THR A 350 -0.21 26.73 2.39
C THR A 350 0.75 25.64 2.81
N ILE A 351 1.94 25.60 2.23
CA ILE A 351 3.01 24.66 2.58
C ILE A 351 3.42 24.84 4.04
N LYS A 352 3.62 26.09 4.48
CA LYS A 352 4.01 26.38 5.88
C LYS A 352 2.95 25.89 6.87
N ASN A 353 1.66 26.10 6.57
CA ASN A 353 0.56 25.61 7.39
C ASN A 353 0.49 24.07 7.41
N MET A 354 0.72 23.43 6.27
CA MET A 354 0.80 21.96 6.16
C MET A 354 1.94 21.39 7.00
N MET A 355 3.13 21.98 6.92
CA MET A 355 4.26 21.58 7.75
C MET A 355 3.97 21.72 9.25
N GLY A 356 3.30 22.81 9.65
CA GLY A 356 2.83 23.00 11.03
C GLY A 356 1.83 21.93 11.49
N GLY A 357 1.07 21.35 10.56
CA GLY A 357 0.16 20.22 10.81
C GLY A 357 0.79 18.83 10.67
N GLY A 358 2.12 18.74 10.51
CA GLY A 358 2.84 17.46 10.36
C GLY A 358 2.80 16.84 8.96
N ILE A 359 2.48 17.63 7.93
CA ILE A 359 2.49 17.21 6.53
C ILE A 359 3.77 17.71 5.85
N GLU A 360 4.61 16.78 5.40
CA GLU A 360 5.89 17.11 4.76
C GLU A 360 5.80 17.02 3.22
N PRO A 361 6.04 18.13 2.50
CA PRO A 361 6.11 18.10 1.04
C PRO A 361 7.44 17.53 0.56
N THR A 362 7.46 17.07 -0.69
CA THR A 362 8.63 16.48 -1.34
C THR A 362 8.90 17.18 -2.68
N ASN A 363 10.13 17.66 -2.86
CA ASN A 363 10.61 18.11 -4.17
C ASN A 363 10.97 16.90 -5.03
N LEU A 364 10.39 16.83 -6.23
CA LEU A 364 10.70 15.81 -7.21
C LEU A 364 11.39 16.44 -8.42
N SER A 365 12.53 15.90 -8.80
CA SER A 365 13.27 16.29 -9.99
C SER A 365 12.99 15.30 -11.12
N VAL A 366 12.19 15.71 -12.12
CA VAL A 366 11.88 14.88 -13.28
C VAL A 366 12.76 15.30 -14.44
N LYS A 367 13.59 14.39 -14.92
CA LYS A 367 14.36 14.59 -16.15
C LYS A 367 13.44 14.34 -17.35
N THR A 368 13.05 15.41 -18.04
CA THR A 368 12.33 15.37 -19.32
C THR A 368 13.32 15.52 -20.48
N ASP A 369 12.84 15.30 -21.71
CA ASP A 369 13.65 15.51 -22.91
C ASP A 369 14.09 16.99 -23.07
N ASP A 370 13.33 17.93 -22.46
CA ASP A 370 13.58 19.38 -22.47
C ASP A 370 14.39 19.91 -21.27
N GLY A 371 14.81 19.04 -20.34
CA GLY A 371 15.61 19.44 -19.18
C GLY A 371 15.19 18.77 -17.87
N LEU A 372 15.46 19.44 -16.75
CA LEU A 372 15.20 18.92 -15.42
C LEU A 372 14.13 19.79 -14.77
N ILE A 373 12.90 19.27 -14.69
CA ILE A 373 11.75 19.96 -14.10
C ILE A 373 11.68 19.59 -12.63
N GLN A 374 11.78 20.58 -11.74
CA GLN A 374 11.48 20.39 -10.33
C GLN A 374 10.01 20.65 -10.07
N LYS A 375 9.33 19.69 -9.44
CA LYS A 375 7.93 19.79 -9.06
C LYS A 375 7.75 19.42 -7.60
N LEU A 376 7.08 20.27 -6.84
CA LEU A 376 6.70 19.99 -5.47
C LEU A 376 5.48 19.07 -5.45
N ILE A 377 5.51 18.03 -4.63
CA ILE A 377 4.43 17.05 -4.44
C ILE A 377 4.18 16.89 -2.95
N VAL A 378 2.92 16.73 -2.55
CA VAL A 378 2.53 16.51 -1.14
C VAL A 378 2.01 15.08 -0.96
N PRO A 379 2.89 14.08 -0.71
CA PRO A 379 2.47 12.69 -0.56
C PRO A 379 1.94 12.42 0.86
N ALA A 380 0.82 13.05 1.22
CA ALA A 380 0.21 12.91 2.52
C ALA A 380 -1.32 12.80 2.45
N ALA A 381 -1.92 12.34 3.53
CA ALA A 381 -3.36 12.37 3.77
C ALA A 381 -3.65 12.90 5.18
N VAL A 382 -4.84 13.42 5.41
CA VAL A 382 -5.35 13.78 6.74
C VAL A 382 -6.62 13.00 7.00
N ILE A 383 -6.67 12.36 8.16
CA ILE A 383 -7.83 11.63 8.65
C ILE A 383 -8.53 12.49 9.69
N THR A 384 -9.81 12.76 9.46
CA THR A 384 -10.67 13.57 10.32
C THR A 384 -11.77 12.71 10.91
N ALA A 385 -11.86 12.65 12.23
CA ALA A 385 -12.94 11.98 12.96
C ALA A 385 -13.43 12.90 14.10
N GLY A 386 -14.63 13.46 13.95
CA GLY A 386 -15.08 14.56 14.81
C GLY A 386 -14.14 15.76 14.71
N ASP A 387 -13.65 16.26 15.85
CA ASP A 387 -12.72 17.41 15.91
C ASP A 387 -11.23 17.01 15.80
N LYS A 388 -10.93 15.71 15.74
CA LYS A 388 -9.55 15.21 15.69
C LYS A 388 -9.08 15.06 14.25
N GLN A 389 -7.91 15.64 13.96
CA GLN A 389 -7.21 15.48 12.69
C GLN A 389 -5.89 14.75 12.92
N VAL A 390 -5.63 13.74 12.09
CA VAL A 390 -4.41 12.93 12.15
C VAL A 390 -3.75 12.93 10.77
N PRO A 391 -2.54 13.50 10.63
CA PRO A 391 -1.79 13.41 9.37
C PRO A 391 -1.24 11.99 9.17
N VAL A 392 -1.21 11.54 7.92
CA VAL A 392 -0.68 10.26 7.47
C VAL A 392 0.28 10.52 6.33
N ASN A 393 1.56 10.18 6.53
CA ASN A 393 2.57 10.24 5.48
C ASN A 393 2.41 9.02 4.53
N LEU A 394 2.26 9.29 3.23
CA LEU A 394 2.11 8.27 2.19
C LEU A 394 3.44 7.90 1.52
N LEU A 395 4.54 8.62 1.80
CA LEU A 395 5.87 8.36 1.25
C LEU A 395 6.87 8.04 2.36
N GLN A 396 7.34 6.79 2.39
CA GLN A 396 8.37 6.33 3.32
C GLN A 396 9.71 6.20 2.62
N ARG A 397 10.58 7.19 2.79
CA ARG A 397 11.92 7.18 2.21
C ARG A 397 12.84 6.20 2.97
N ARG A 398 13.78 5.60 2.24
CA ARG A 398 14.91 4.85 2.81
C ARG A 398 16.19 5.15 2.08
N ILE A 399 17.27 5.20 2.84
CA ILE A 399 18.64 5.31 2.35
C ILE A 399 18.98 4.04 1.56
N GLY A 400 19.66 4.21 0.42
CA GLY A 400 20.16 3.12 -0.41
C GLY A 400 19.14 2.44 -1.32
N LEU A 401 17.84 2.75 -1.21
CA LEU A 401 16.82 2.24 -2.13
C LEU A 401 16.62 3.16 -3.33
N GLY A 402 16.29 2.57 -4.49
CA GLY A 402 15.87 3.34 -5.67
C GLY A 402 14.49 3.97 -5.48
N GLU A 403 14.19 5.05 -6.22
CA GLU A 403 12.88 5.75 -6.15
C GLU A 403 11.68 4.79 -6.34
N ASP A 404 11.80 3.86 -7.29
CA ASP A 404 10.78 2.85 -7.60
C ASP A 404 10.51 1.91 -6.41
N GLU A 405 11.54 1.57 -5.63
CA GLU A 405 11.49 0.72 -4.45
C GLU A 405 10.93 1.46 -3.24
N VAL A 406 11.34 2.72 -3.02
CA VAL A 406 10.77 3.63 -2.01
C VAL A 406 9.25 3.74 -2.18
N LEU A 407 8.80 3.95 -3.41
CA LEU A 407 7.37 4.00 -3.74
C LEU A 407 6.68 2.64 -3.56
N ASN A 408 7.36 1.53 -3.85
CA ASN A 408 6.78 0.19 -3.67
C ASN A 408 6.59 -0.12 -2.18
N ASN A 409 7.60 0.23 -1.38
CA ASN A 409 7.54 0.09 0.05
C ASN A 409 6.43 0.95 0.67
N SER A 410 6.31 2.19 0.21
CA SER A 410 5.24 3.09 0.62
C SER A 410 3.86 2.49 0.34
N ILE A 411 3.67 1.86 -0.84
CA ILE A 411 2.42 1.16 -1.20
C ILE A 411 2.14 -0.03 -0.26
N GLN A 412 3.16 -0.83 0.09
CA GLN A 412 3.01 -1.94 1.04
C GLN A 412 2.55 -1.47 2.42
N ASN A 413 2.97 -0.27 2.84
CA ASN A 413 2.64 0.29 4.15
C ASN A 413 1.27 0.99 4.21
N LEU A 414 0.58 1.22 3.07
CA LEU A 414 -0.67 1.98 3.04
C LEU A 414 -1.74 1.44 4.00
N GLU A 415 -1.92 0.11 4.04
CA GLU A 415 -2.93 -0.52 4.90
C GLU A 415 -2.65 -0.21 6.38
N TYR A 416 -1.40 -0.35 6.81
CA TYR A 416 -0.97 0.02 8.17
C TYR A 416 -1.17 1.51 8.44
N ALA A 417 -0.72 2.36 7.51
CA ALA A 417 -0.74 3.81 7.67
C ALA A 417 -2.17 4.32 7.90
N PHE A 418 -3.13 3.84 7.12
CA PHE A 418 -4.53 4.19 7.28
C PHE A 418 -5.17 3.52 8.50
N ALA A 419 -4.96 2.24 8.74
CA ALA A 419 -5.52 1.57 9.92
C ALA A 419 -5.03 2.22 11.23
N SER A 420 -3.74 2.51 11.33
CA SER A 420 -3.16 3.21 12.48
C SER A 420 -3.73 4.63 12.62
N GLY A 421 -3.75 5.40 11.52
CA GLY A 421 -4.25 6.77 11.53
C GLY A 421 -5.74 6.87 11.90
N ILE A 422 -6.59 5.97 11.38
CA ILE A 422 -8.02 5.91 11.72
C ILE A 422 -8.19 5.53 13.20
N LYS A 423 -7.42 4.56 13.69
CA LYS A 423 -7.50 4.14 15.10
C LYS A 423 -7.11 5.29 16.02
N LYS A 424 -6.07 6.04 15.67
CA LYS A 424 -5.61 7.21 16.39
C LYS A 424 -6.66 8.32 16.41
N ALA A 425 -7.29 8.60 15.26
CA ALA A 425 -8.35 9.59 15.15
C ALA A 425 -9.57 9.25 16.04
N ILE A 426 -9.93 7.97 16.15
CA ILE A 426 -11.08 7.51 16.97
C ILE A 426 -10.74 7.43 18.46
N THR A 427 -9.61 6.79 18.81
CA THR A 427 -9.28 6.47 20.21
C THR A 427 -8.63 7.61 20.97
N GLY A 428 -8.02 8.59 20.28
CA GLY A 428 -7.50 9.79 20.91
C GLY A 428 -6.19 9.65 21.69
N GLY A 429 -5.52 8.50 21.66
CA GLY A 429 -4.17 8.36 22.22
C GLY A 429 -4.09 8.36 23.75
N ASN A 430 -5.12 7.87 24.46
CA ASN A 430 -5.19 7.97 25.92
C ASN A 430 -4.22 7.07 26.72
N GLN A 431 -3.28 6.38 26.06
CA GLN A 431 -2.36 5.45 26.73
C GLN A 431 -1.13 6.20 27.25
N GLN A 432 -0.73 5.88 28.49
CA GLN A 432 0.39 6.55 29.18
C GLN A 432 1.72 5.84 28.94
N ILE A 433 2.74 6.61 28.57
CA ILE A 433 4.15 6.17 28.46
C ILE A 433 4.95 6.91 29.52
N GLY A 434 5.67 6.17 30.36
CA GLY A 434 6.56 6.71 31.38
C GLY A 434 8.01 6.59 30.93
N ILE A 435 8.69 7.72 30.77
CA ILE A 435 10.15 7.74 30.57
C ILE A 435 10.79 7.84 31.95
N ILE A 436 11.58 6.82 32.32
CA ILE A 436 12.18 6.76 33.65
C ILE A 436 13.27 7.83 33.80
N GLU A 437 13.32 8.38 35.00
CA GLU A 437 14.40 9.23 35.48
C GLU A 437 14.79 8.84 36.92
N GLY A 438 15.98 9.28 37.34
CA GLY A 438 16.53 9.06 38.68
C GLY A 438 17.98 8.57 38.66
N HIS A 439 18.43 8.04 37.51
CA HIS A 439 19.70 7.35 37.36
C HIS A 439 20.62 8.01 36.31
N GLY A 440 20.31 9.23 35.88
CA GLY A 440 21.12 9.97 34.90
C GLY A 440 20.77 9.65 33.44
N GLU A 441 19.54 9.19 33.20
CA GLU A 441 18.96 8.96 31.88
C GLU A 441 18.97 10.23 31.00
N LEU A 442 18.74 10.02 29.70
CA LEU A 442 18.66 11.11 28.73
C LEU A 442 17.61 12.17 29.13
N ASP A 443 18.01 13.44 29.08
CA ASP A 443 17.13 14.56 29.42
C ASP A 443 16.13 14.92 28.29
N ASP A 444 15.26 15.91 28.54
CA ASP A 444 14.21 16.33 27.60
C ASP A 444 14.76 16.99 26.33
N VAL A 445 15.97 17.55 26.38
CA VAL A 445 16.62 18.18 25.23
C VAL A 445 17.23 17.10 24.32
N GLN A 446 17.84 16.09 24.92
CA GLN A 446 18.43 14.93 24.27
C GLN A 446 17.39 13.97 23.68
N MET A 447 16.20 13.88 24.28
CA MET A 447 15.07 13.08 23.77
C MET A 447 13.94 13.92 23.16
N HIS A 448 14.17 15.20 22.90
CA HIS A 448 13.11 16.14 22.49
C HIS A 448 12.25 15.62 21.35
N ASP A 449 12.88 15.19 20.25
CA ASP A 449 12.15 14.72 19.08
C ASP A 449 11.52 13.33 19.29
N ALA A 450 12.14 12.47 20.10
CA ALA A 450 11.55 11.18 20.51
C ALA A 450 10.25 11.40 21.30
N ILE A 451 10.29 12.29 22.30
CA ILE A 451 9.15 12.66 23.15
C ILE A 451 8.05 13.31 22.31
N ASN A 452 8.37 14.29 21.47
CA ASN A 452 7.40 14.95 20.59
C ASN A 452 6.72 13.95 19.65
N THR A 453 7.50 13.06 19.04
CA THR A 453 6.99 12.05 18.11
C THR A 453 5.99 11.12 18.81
N LEU A 454 6.33 10.62 20.01
CA LEU A 454 5.45 9.76 20.81
C LEU A 454 4.23 10.52 21.35
N SER A 455 4.41 11.77 21.77
CA SER A 455 3.34 12.62 22.32
C SER A 455 2.24 12.93 21.31
N SER A 456 2.52 12.78 20.01
CA SER A 456 1.50 12.87 18.97
C SER A 456 0.40 11.81 19.13
N SER A 457 0.68 10.66 19.74
CA SER A 457 -0.21 9.49 19.82
C SER A 457 -0.44 8.97 21.23
N PHE A 458 0.35 9.40 22.21
CA PHE A 458 0.36 8.88 23.58
C PHE A 458 0.51 10.03 24.59
N MET A 459 0.08 9.79 25.83
CA MET A 459 0.42 10.68 26.94
C MET A 459 1.82 10.31 27.46
N VAL A 460 2.84 11.06 27.06
CA VAL A 460 4.23 10.81 27.46
C VAL A 460 4.57 11.70 28.64
N GLY A 461 5.16 11.12 29.69
CA GLY A 461 5.61 11.86 30.86
C GLY A 461 6.85 11.25 31.51
N ARG A 462 7.56 12.05 32.29
CA ARG A 462 8.69 11.60 33.11
C ARG A 462 8.18 10.88 34.36
N VAL A 463 8.91 9.84 34.76
CA VAL A 463 8.60 9.00 35.92
C VAL A 463 9.86 8.81 36.74
N ASP A 464 9.96 9.58 37.84
CA ASP A 464 11.01 9.40 38.82
C ASP A 464 10.80 8.11 39.60
N LEU A 465 11.64 7.11 39.33
CA LEU A 465 11.52 5.78 39.93
C LEU A 465 11.79 5.79 41.43
N THR A 466 12.54 6.78 41.92
CA THR A 466 12.84 6.95 43.35
C THR A 466 11.60 7.41 44.12
N LYS A 467 10.71 8.19 43.48
CA LYS A 467 9.53 8.80 44.12
C LYS A 467 8.21 8.09 43.85
N ILE A 468 8.02 7.52 42.66
CA ILE A 468 6.73 6.96 42.25
C ILE A 468 6.35 5.73 43.10
N SER A 469 5.06 5.60 43.41
CA SER A 469 4.50 4.41 44.07
C SER A 469 4.28 3.28 43.06
N LEU A 470 4.36 2.00 43.47
CA LEU A 470 4.05 0.89 42.56
C LEU A 470 2.62 1.00 41.98
N PRO A 471 1.56 1.28 42.78
CA PRO A 471 0.22 1.43 42.23
C PRO A 471 0.08 2.49 41.14
N ASP A 472 0.85 3.59 41.22
CA ASP A 472 0.86 4.62 40.18
C ASP A 472 1.67 4.17 38.96
N LEU A 473 2.82 3.50 39.16
CA LEU A 473 3.61 2.91 38.09
C LEU A 473 2.79 1.88 37.29
N LEU A 474 1.93 1.10 37.94
CA LEU A 474 1.03 0.13 37.30
C LEU A 474 -0.03 0.76 36.38
N LYS A 475 -0.28 2.08 36.45
CA LYS A 475 -1.18 2.79 35.53
C LYS A 475 -0.52 3.03 34.16
N VAL A 476 0.82 3.03 34.12
CA VAL A 476 1.61 3.28 32.92
C VAL A 476 1.61 2.04 32.01
N LYS A 477 1.39 2.22 30.70
CA LYS A 477 1.32 1.10 29.74
C LYS A 477 2.67 0.65 29.23
N LEU A 478 3.62 1.57 29.11
CA LEU A 478 5.00 1.29 28.72
C LEU A 478 5.94 2.16 29.54
N VAL A 479 6.97 1.51 30.06
CA VAL A 479 8.11 2.17 30.68
C VAL A 479 9.29 2.17 29.72
N VAL A 480 9.92 3.34 29.51
CA VAL A 480 11.12 3.50 28.70
C VAL A 480 12.29 3.88 29.61
N ILE A 481 13.35 3.07 29.60
CA ILE A 481 14.58 3.32 30.35
C ILE A 481 15.70 3.52 29.33
N ALA A 482 16.14 4.77 29.18
CA ALA A 482 17.08 5.18 28.14
C ALA A 482 18.37 5.74 28.76
N LYS A 483 19.48 5.03 28.53
CA LYS A 483 20.84 5.38 28.96
C LYS A 483 20.98 5.69 30.46
N PRO A 484 20.66 4.76 31.37
CA PRO A 484 20.96 4.97 32.79
C PRO A 484 22.49 5.04 33.02
N GLU A 485 22.92 5.95 33.90
CA GLU A 485 24.33 6.20 34.22
C GLU A 485 24.71 5.77 35.65
N LYS A 486 23.72 5.58 36.53
CA LYS A 486 23.90 5.25 37.96
C LYS A 486 23.30 3.87 38.31
N PRO A 487 23.80 3.22 39.37
CA PRO A 487 23.25 1.95 39.86
C PRO A 487 21.81 2.07 40.35
N PHE A 488 20.98 1.07 40.04
CA PHE A 488 19.63 0.93 40.57
C PHE A 488 19.65 0.30 41.98
N THR A 489 18.81 0.82 42.89
CA THR A 489 18.63 0.27 44.23
C THR A 489 17.65 -0.91 44.23
N GLU A 490 17.69 -1.76 45.26
CA GLU A 490 16.77 -2.91 45.36
C GLU A 490 15.27 -2.52 45.37
N PRO A 491 14.82 -1.44 46.07
CA PRO A 491 13.44 -0.96 45.95
C PRO A 491 13.04 -0.54 44.53
N GLU A 492 13.94 0.04 43.76
CA GLU A 492 13.70 0.44 42.37
C GLU A 492 13.61 -0.77 41.44
N LYS A 493 14.54 -1.73 41.56
CA LYS A 493 14.50 -3.02 40.86
C LYS A 493 13.20 -3.76 41.16
N PHE A 494 12.75 -3.73 42.41
CA PHE A 494 11.49 -4.33 42.83
C PHE A 494 10.28 -3.67 42.15
N LYS A 495 10.25 -2.34 42.02
CA LYS A 495 9.18 -1.63 41.29
C LYS A 495 9.14 -2.04 39.82
N ILE A 496 10.30 -2.14 39.15
CA ILE A 496 10.42 -2.57 37.76
C ILE A 496 9.96 -4.04 37.60
N ASP A 497 10.39 -4.91 38.51
CA ASP A 497 10.00 -6.33 38.51
C ASP A 497 8.49 -6.49 38.65
N GLN A 498 7.91 -5.90 39.70
CA GLN A 498 6.48 -6.03 39.93
C GLN A 498 5.64 -5.34 38.86
N TYR A 499 6.14 -4.25 38.26
CA TYR A 499 5.53 -3.66 37.06
C TYR A 499 5.44 -4.66 35.91
N LEU A 500 6.54 -5.34 35.59
CA LEU A 500 6.57 -6.41 34.58
C LEU A 500 5.65 -7.57 34.98
N MET A 501 5.66 -7.98 36.25
CA MET A 501 4.82 -9.08 36.74
C MET A 501 3.32 -8.81 36.56
N HIS A 502 2.91 -7.56 36.66
CA HIS A 502 1.52 -7.16 36.43
C HIS A 502 1.14 -7.06 34.94
N GLY A 503 2.05 -7.36 34.02
CA GLY A 503 1.83 -7.30 32.57
C GLY A 503 2.26 -5.98 31.93
N GLY A 504 3.05 -5.17 32.63
CA GLY A 504 3.65 -3.95 32.07
C GLY A 504 4.65 -4.27 30.95
N SER A 505 4.80 -3.35 30.00
CA SER A 505 5.77 -3.48 28.92
C SER A 505 6.98 -2.59 29.18
N ILE A 506 8.19 -3.04 28.85
CA ILE A 506 9.42 -2.27 29.09
C ILE A 506 10.28 -2.15 27.82
N LEU A 507 10.74 -0.94 27.51
CA LEU A 507 11.75 -0.68 26.50
C LEU A 507 13.05 -0.25 27.18
N TRP A 508 14.09 -1.06 27.02
CA TRP A 508 15.44 -0.79 27.53
C TRP A 508 16.38 -0.38 26.41
N SER A 509 17.13 0.68 26.64
CA SER A 509 18.25 1.15 25.83
C SER A 509 19.38 1.45 26.80
N ILE A 510 20.38 0.57 26.87
CA ILE A 510 21.38 0.53 27.95
C ILE A 510 22.79 0.49 27.36
N ASP A 511 23.67 1.33 27.91
CA ASP A 511 25.12 1.22 27.72
C ASP A 511 25.75 0.48 28.89
N GLN A 512 26.28 -0.72 28.65
CA GLN A 512 27.00 -1.47 29.69
C GLN A 512 28.46 -1.01 29.82
N VAL A 513 28.98 -0.28 28.84
CA VAL A 513 30.34 0.24 28.79
C VAL A 513 30.30 1.76 28.72
N SER A 514 31.12 2.43 29.54
CA SER A 514 31.30 3.88 29.46
C SER A 514 32.22 4.20 28.26
N ALA A 515 31.68 4.81 27.23
CA ALA A 515 32.41 5.30 26.06
C ALA A 515 31.63 6.44 25.40
N GLU A 516 32.27 7.59 25.16
CA GLU A 516 31.61 8.76 24.57
C GLU A 516 32.56 9.54 23.65
N LEU A 517 32.04 10.03 22.53
CA LEU A 517 32.86 10.78 21.57
C LEU A 517 33.36 12.11 22.13
N ASP A 518 32.58 12.78 22.96
CA ASP A 518 32.98 14.04 23.58
C ASP A 518 34.12 13.84 24.58
N SER A 519 34.11 12.71 25.30
CA SER A 519 35.21 12.33 26.19
C SER A 519 36.50 12.07 25.41
N LEU A 520 36.43 11.39 24.26
CA LEU A 520 37.56 11.20 23.35
C LEU A 520 38.13 12.53 22.83
N ARG A 521 37.27 13.47 22.44
CA ARG A 521 37.68 14.80 21.94
C ARG A 521 38.31 15.67 23.03
N GLY A 522 37.84 15.57 24.27
CA GLY A 522 38.33 16.37 25.40
C GLY A 522 39.68 15.93 25.97
N HIS A 523 40.06 14.66 25.80
CA HIS A 523 41.24 14.05 26.45
C HIS A 523 42.34 13.66 25.46
N GLY A 524 42.67 14.55 24.52
CA GLY A 524 43.78 14.33 23.59
C GLY A 524 43.54 13.20 22.57
N GLY A 525 42.29 12.82 22.34
CA GLY A 525 41.90 11.80 21.38
C GLY A 525 41.80 10.39 21.95
N GLU A 526 41.99 10.19 23.26
CA GLU A 526 41.95 8.86 23.90
C GLU A 526 40.96 8.79 25.07
N GLN A 527 40.32 7.64 25.25
CA GLN A 527 39.43 7.38 26.38
C GLN A 527 39.54 5.90 26.81
N LEU A 528 39.71 5.67 28.10
CA LEU A 528 39.56 4.32 28.67
C LEU A 528 38.07 3.97 28.75
N ALA A 529 37.64 3.02 27.93
CA ALA A 529 36.32 2.42 28.05
C ALA A 529 36.32 1.36 29.15
N PHE A 530 35.33 1.41 30.06
CA PHE A 530 35.22 0.48 31.19
C PHE A 530 33.76 0.11 31.47
N GLY A 531 33.54 -1.03 32.13
CA GLY A 531 32.19 -1.51 32.43
C GLY A 531 31.46 -0.65 33.49
N LYS A 532 30.21 -0.28 33.22
CA LYS A 532 29.34 0.42 34.17
C LYS A 532 28.75 -0.57 35.18
N GLN A 533 28.62 -0.15 36.43
CA GLN A 533 27.96 -0.94 37.48
C GLN A 533 26.53 -0.44 37.68
N LEU A 534 25.61 -0.87 36.83
CA LEU A 534 24.21 -0.43 36.87
C LEU A 534 23.33 -1.23 37.84
N ASN A 535 23.83 -2.37 38.38
CA ASN A 535 23.07 -3.29 39.21
C ASN A 535 21.81 -3.88 38.54
N LEU A 536 21.89 -4.17 37.23
CA LEU A 536 20.79 -4.74 36.43
C LEU A 536 21.08 -6.15 35.91
N ASP A 537 22.32 -6.64 36.03
CA ASP A 537 22.78 -7.91 35.47
C ASP A 537 21.94 -9.11 35.95
N ASP A 538 21.65 -9.18 37.26
CA ASP A 538 20.87 -10.27 37.85
C ASP A 538 19.41 -10.26 37.35
N GLN A 539 18.79 -9.08 37.33
CA GLN A 539 17.41 -8.91 36.92
C GLN A 539 17.22 -9.22 35.41
N LEU A 540 18.07 -8.67 34.54
CA LEU A 540 18.03 -8.97 33.10
C LEU A 540 18.34 -10.44 32.82
N PHE A 541 19.26 -11.04 33.58
CA PHE A 541 19.58 -12.47 33.48
C PHE A 541 18.36 -13.33 33.81
N THR A 542 17.63 -13.01 34.88
CA THR A 542 16.38 -13.70 35.24
C THR A 542 15.32 -13.58 34.13
N TYR A 543 15.24 -12.44 33.45
CA TYR A 543 14.33 -12.24 32.31
C TYR A 543 14.79 -12.91 31.01
N GLY A 544 16.06 -13.31 30.94
CA GLY A 544 16.62 -14.14 29.89
C GLY A 544 17.52 -13.42 28.88
N ILE A 545 18.11 -12.29 29.26
CA ILE A 545 19.08 -11.53 28.46
C ILE A 545 20.35 -11.27 29.28
N ARG A 546 21.50 -11.21 28.61
CA ARG A 546 22.74 -10.66 29.16
C ARG A 546 23.32 -9.65 28.20
N ILE A 547 23.57 -8.42 28.65
CA ILE A 547 24.36 -7.43 27.90
C ILE A 547 25.81 -7.62 28.33
N ASN A 548 26.71 -7.76 27.37
CA ASN A 548 28.12 -8.01 27.63
C ASN A 548 28.89 -6.70 27.84
N TYR A 549 29.99 -6.80 28.58
CA TYR A 549 30.92 -5.69 28.81
C TYR A 549 31.95 -5.61 27.67
N ASP A 550 31.46 -5.42 26.45
CA ASP A 550 32.27 -5.26 25.24
C ASP A 550 31.69 -4.21 24.31
N LEU A 551 32.50 -3.73 23.36
CA LEU A 551 32.10 -2.81 22.31
C LEU A 551 32.23 -3.50 20.95
N ILE A 552 31.28 -3.24 20.05
CA ILE A 552 31.35 -3.69 18.66
C ILE A 552 32.06 -2.62 17.82
N ALA A 553 33.07 -3.05 17.09
CA ALA A 553 33.65 -2.29 15.98
C ALA A 553 33.20 -2.93 14.66
N ASP A 554 32.53 -2.17 13.81
CA ASP A 554 31.92 -2.65 12.56
C ASP A 554 32.41 -1.82 11.36
N LEU A 555 32.72 -2.49 10.25
CA LEU A 555 33.10 -1.77 9.02
C LEU A 555 31.93 -1.02 8.38
N ASN A 556 30.70 -1.48 8.64
CA ASN A 556 29.50 -0.75 8.25
C ASN A 556 29.15 0.25 9.34
N SER A 557 29.74 1.44 9.26
CA SER A 557 29.65 2.47 10.30
C SER A 557 29.29 3.84 9.76
N SER A 558 28.68 4.66 10.62
CA SER A 558 28.47 6.09 10.37
C SER A 558 29.79 6.87 10.46
N GLN A 559 29.77 8.10 9.95
CA GLN A 559 30.94 8.98 9.92
C GLN A 559 30.91 9.97 11.07
N ILE A 560 32.09 10.37 11.55
CA ILE A 560 32.25 11.45 12.52
C ILE A 560 33.11 12.57 11.91
N PRO A 561 32.89 13.84 12.31
CA PRO A 561 33.78 14.93 11.91
C PRO A 561 35.04 14.92 12.77
N VAL A 562 36.20 14.95 12.10
CA VAL A 562 37.54 15.07 12.72
C VAL A 562 38.28 16.24 12.09
N ALA A 563 39.00 17.00 12.92
CA ALA A 563 39.84 18.10 12.44
C ALA A 563 41.18 17.54 11.91
N THR A 564 41.46 17.68 10.61
CA THR A 564 42.66 17.13 9.95
C THR A 564 43.77 18.16 9.70
N GLY A 565 43.60 19.38 10.22
CA GLY A 565 44.60 20.46 10.14
C GLY A 565 43.96 21.83 10.25
N SER A 566 44.74 22.89 10.02
CA SER A 566 44.25 24.26 9.93
C SER A 566 44.78 24.93 8.67
N VAL A 567 43.90 25.56 7.89
CA VAL A 567 44.27 26.42 6.76
C VAL A 567 43.81 27.83 7.08
N GLY A 568 44.75 28.78 7.16
CA GLY A 568 44.43 30.18 7.48
C GLY A 568 43.82 30.39 8.88
N GLY A 569 44.10 29.51 9.85
CA GLY A 569 43.57 29.61 11.21
C GLY A 569 42.19 28.98 11.41
N GLN A 570 41.56 28.44 10.36
CA GLN A 570 40.32 27.67 10.48
C GLN A 570 40.59 26.16 10.45
N PRO A 571 40.01 25.38 11.37
CA PRO A 571 40.16 23.92 11.37
C PRO A 571 39.48 23.33 10.12
N GLN A 572 40.21 22.46 9.42
CA GLN A 572 39.67 21.67 8.32
C GLN A 572 38.97 20.45 8.89
N ILE A 573 37.66 20.35 8.70
CA ILE A 573 36.86 19.22 9.17
C ILE A 573 36.71 18.22 8.03
N GLN A 574 37.08 16.97 8.29
CA GLN A 574 36.86 15.86 7.38
C GLN A 574 35.95 14.82 8.05
N MET A 575 34.98 14.30 7.28
CA MET A 575 34.13 13.19 7.71
C MET A 575 34.86 11.87 7.50
N VAL A 576 35.00 11.09 8.57
CA VAL A 576 35.74 9.83 8.58
C VAL A 576 34.86 8.73 9.20
N PRO A 577 34.83 7.51 8.63
CA PRO A 577 34.12 6.39 9.23
C PRO A 577 34.63 6.10 10.65
N TRP A 578 33.70 5.90 11.59
CA TRP A 578 34.05 5.55 12.97
C TRP A 578 33.49 4.18 13.32
N LEU A 579 34.37 3.18 13.44
CA LEU A 579 33.98 1.77 13.59
C LEU A 579 33.07 1.51 14.80
N PHE A 580 33.13 2.35 15.83
CA PHE A 580 32.30 2.24 17.03
C PHE A 580 30.93 2.92 16.91
N TYR A 581 30.59 3.48 15.74
CA TYR A 581 29.23 3.90 15.37
C TYR A 581 28.66 2.96 14.29
N PRO A 582 28.36 1.68 14.58
CA PRO A 582 27.77 0.79 13.59
C PRO A 582 26.44 1.33 13.04
N LEU A 583 26.28 1.19 11.73
CA LEU A 583 25.03 1.39 11.02
C LEU A 583 24.35 0.03 10.82
N LEU A 584 23.32 -0.27 11.60
CA LEU A 584 22.68 -1.58 11.60
C LEU A 584 21.58 -1.65 10.55
N VAL A 585 21.71 -2.56 9.58
CA VAL A 585 20.66 -2.80 8.58
C VAL A 585 19.78 -3.97 9.04
N PRO A 586 18.48 -3.76 9.30
CA PRO A 586 17.61 -4.84 9.75
C PRO A 586 17.48 -5.97 8.72
N VAL A 587 17.76 -7.20 9.15
CA VAL A 587 17.57 -8.43 8.35
C VAL A 587 16.38 -9.27 8.81
N SER A 588 15.79 -8.92 9.96
CA SER A 588 14.66 -9.65 10.55
C SER A 588 13.34 -9.33 9.85
N HIS A 589 12.49 -10.35 9.71
CA HIS A 589 11.14 -10.21 9.14
C HIS A 589 10.12 -9.74 10.19
N ASN A 590 10.55 -9.47 11.42
CA ASN A 590 9.69 -9.00 12.49
C ASN A 590 9.07 -7.64 12.12
N PRO A 591 7.75 -7.44 12.32
CA PRO A 591 7.07 -6.17 12.00
C PRO A 591 7.67 -4.90 12.60
N ILE A 592 8.44 -5.01 13.70
CA ILE A 592 9.11 -3.88 14.36
C ILE A 592 10.20 -3.28 13.48
N VAL A 593 10.98 -4.12 12.81
CA VAL A 593 12.19 -3.70 12.07
C VAL A 593 12.10 -4.01 10.57
N LYS A 594 11.12 -4.81 10.16
CA LYS A 594 10.82 -5.02 8.75
C LYS A 594 10.54 -3.68 8.14
N ASN A 595 11.18 -3.41 7.02
CA ASN A 595 10.96 -2.16 6.31
C ASN A 595 11.33 -0.93 7.18
N VAL A 596 12.39 -1.02 7.97
CA VAL A 596 13.02 0.14 8.62
C VAL A 596 14.37 0.40 7.97
N ASP A 597 14.74 1.67 7.86
CA ASP A 597 16.04 2.09 7.34
C ASP A 597 17.19 1.67 8.27
N GLY A 598 18.44 1.88 7.84
CA GLY A 598 19.62 1.67 8.68
C GLY A 598 19.49 2.43 10.01
N ILE A 599 19.81 1.75 11.11
CA ILE A 599 19.75 2.29 12.47
C ILE A 599 21.16 2.73 12.86
N THR A 600 21.36 4.02 13.07
CA THR A 600 22.63 4.53 13.57
C THR A 600 22.71 4.24 15.06
N THR A 601 23.84 3.70 15.50
CA THR A 601 24.11 3.35 16.90
C THR A 601 25.44 3.97 17.37
N GLN A 602 25.65 4.07 18.67
CA GLN A 602 26.89 4.59 19.25
C GLN A 602 27.42 3.65 20.33
N PHE A 603 28.69 3.24 20.23
CA PHE A 603 29.38 2.41 21.23
C PHE A 603 28.58 1.17 21.68
N ILE A 604 27.92 0.50 20.73
CA ILE A 604 27.00 -0.59 21.02
C ILE A 604 27.71 -1.87 21.52
N SER A 605 27.13 -2.52 22.53
CA SER A 605 27.66 -3.76 23.11
C SER A 605 27.03 -5.02 22.51
N THR A 606 27.66 -6.19 22.66
CA THR A 606 27.02 -7.47 22.29
C THR A 606 26.01 -7.93 23.34
N MET A 607 25.04 -8.76 22.92
CA MET A 607 24.00 -9.30 23.78
C MET A 607 23.79 -10.80 23.56
N ASP A 608 23.66 -11.54 24.66
CA ASP A 608 23.35 -12.97 24.65
C ASP A 608 21.90 -13.23 25.10
N THR A 609 21.29 -14.26 24.51
CA THR A 609 19.97 -14.76 24.93
C THR A 609 20.12 -16.01 25.78
N LEU A 610 19.34 -16.09 26.86
CA LEU A 610 19.38 -17.22 27.80
C LEU A 610 18.14 -18.11 27.63
N ALA A 611 18.29 -19.41 27.83
CA ALA A 611 17.16 -20.34 27.80
C ALA A 611 16.30 -20.17 29.07
N VAL A 612 15.10 -19.61 28.91
CA VAL A 612 14.13 -19.40 30.00
C VAL A 612 12.78 -19.96 29.53
N LYS A 613 12.11 -20.72 30.39
CA LYS A 613 10.81 -21.32 30.08
C LYS A 613 9.76 -20.23 29.85
N ASN A 614 8.82 -20.48 28.93
CA ASN A 614 7.67 -19.61 28.64
C ASN A 614 8.00 -18.20 28.12
N ILE A 615 9.23 -17.95 27.65
CA ILE A 615 9.65 -16.68 27.05
C ILE A 615 10.16 -16.93 25.63
N LYS A 616 9.43 -16.42 24.64
CA LYS A 616 9.84 -16.35 23.25
C LYS A 616 10.80 -15.18 23.07
N LYS A 617 11.93 -15.43 22.40
CA LYS A 617 12.96 -14.42 22.12
C LYS A 617 13.09 -14.25 20.62
N THR A 618 13.00 -13.01 20.15
CA THR A 618 13.11 -12.67 18.73
C THR A 618 14.21 -11.63 18.56
N ILE A 619 15.24 -11.96 17.80
CA ILE A 619 16.33 -11.02 17.48
C ILE A 619 15.78 -9.96 16.51
N LEU A 620 15.95 -8.69 16.86
CA LEU A 620 15.51 -7.54 16.08
C LEU A 620 16.65 -6.96 15.25
N LEU A 621 17.80 -6.70 15.89
CA LEU A 621 18.96 -6.09 15.24
C LEU A 621 20.22 -6.91 15.54
N THR A 622 21.10 -6.96 14.53
CA THR A 622 22.42 -7.57 14.60
C THR A 622 23.45 -6.66 13.95
N SER A 623 24.72 -6.80 14.34
CA SER A 623 25.84 -6.20 13.60
C SER A 623 25.93 -6.72 12.17
N SER A 624 26.76 -6.09 11.34
CA SER A 624 27.05 -6.60 10.00
C SER A 624 27.88 -7.90 10.07
N PRO A 625 28.02 -8.65 8.95
CA PRO A 625 28.98 -9.76 8.85
C PRO A 625 30.45 -9.35 8.95
N TYR A 626 30.76 -8.05 9.01
CA TYR A 626 32.09 -7.48 9.07
C TYR A 626 32.28 -6.70 10.39
N ASN A 627 32.26 -7.44 11.50
CA ASN A 627 32.37 -6.92 12.86
C ASN A 627 33.51 -7.59 13.66
N THR A 628 34.02 -6.86 14.65
CA THR A 628 34.83 -7.40 15.74
C THR A 628 34.32 -6.90 17.08
N LYS A 629 34.71 -7.55 18.18
CA LYS A 629 34.35 -7.15 19.54
C LYS A 629 35.57 -6.84 20.39
N LEU A 630 35.46 -5.85 21.25
CA LEU A 630 36.53 -5.36 22.11
C LEU A 630 36.04 -5.37 23.56
N THR A 631 36.60 -6.25 24.38
CA THR A 631 36.20 -6.42 25.77
C THR A 631 36.72 -5.27 26.63
N ALA A 632 35.85 -4.73 27.50
CA ALA A 632 36.22 -3.71 28.46
C ALA A 632 37.00 -4.31 29.66
N PRO A 633 37.98 -3.60 30.24
CA PRO A 633 38.40 -2.25 29.87
C PRO A 633 39.26 -2.22 28.59
N HIS A 634 39.06 -1.20 27.75
CA HIS A 634 39.78 -1.02 26.49
C HIS A 634 40.10 0.45 26.23
N MET A 635 41.29 0.77 25.73
CA MET A 635 41.63 2.15 25.37
C MET A 635 41.13 2.45 23.95
N LEU A 636 40.20 3.39 23.84
CA LEU A 636 39.73 3.93 22.56
C LEU A 636 40.62 5.10 22.15
N SER A 637 41.00 5.18 20.88
CA SER A 637 41.83 6.27 20.35
C SER A 637 41.34 6.73 18.99
N LEU A 638 41.20 8.05 18.78
CA LEU A 638 40.86 8.64 17.49
C LEU A 638 41.95 8.41 16.43
N THR A 639 43.20 8.16 16.85
CA THR A 639 44.29 7.80 15.93
C THR A 639 44.03 6.48 15.19
N SER A 640 43.14 5.62 15.70
CA SER A 640 42.74 4.38 15.01
C SER A 640 42.11 4.64 13.64
N ILE A 641 41.59 5.84 13.37
CA ILE A 641 41.03 6.25 12.07
C ILE A 641 42.11 6.30 10.97
N GLU A 642 43.36 6.56 11.33
CA GLU A 642 44.48 6.61 10.38
C GLU A 642 44.84 5.22 9.84
N GLN A 643 44.42 4.17 10.55
CA GLN A 643 44.68 2.78 10.17
C GLN A 643 43.53 2.25 9.32
N GLN A 644 43.82 1.77 8.11
CA GLN A 644 42.83 1.02 7.34
C GLN A 644 42.64 -0.37 7.95
N PRO A 645 41.44 -0.71 8.45
CA PRO A 645 41.19 -2.03 9.01
C PRO A 645 41.25 -3.11 7.93
N ASP A 646 41.88 -4.25 8.22
CA ASP A 646 41.87 -5.41 7.33
C ASP A 646 40.44 -6.02 7.29
N PRO A 647 39.74 -6.01 6.14
CA PRO A 647 38.38 -6.54 6.06
C PRO A 647 38.26 -8.01 6.46
N LYS A 648 39.32 -8.81 6.30
CA LYS A 648 39.33 -10.21 6.71
C LYS A 648 39.31 -10.38 8.22
N ALA A 649 39.95 -9.48 8.97
CA ALA A 649 39.97 -9.51 10.42
C ALA A 649 38.60 -9.20 11.04
N PHE A 650 37.74 -8.50 10.29
CA PHE A 650 36.37 -8.17 10.70
C PHE A 650 35.35 -9.21 10.25
N GLN A 651 35.70 -10.18 9.40
CA GLN A 651 34.72 -11.16 8.93
C GLN A 651 34.32 -12.11 10.08
N SER A 652 33.08 -11.98 10.57
CA SER A 652 32.62 -12.63 11.79
C SER A 652 31.11 -12.90 11.72
N VAL A 653 30.62 -13.82 12.56
CA VAL A 653 29.18 -14.04 12.71
C VAL A 653 28.54 -12.77 13.27
N PRO A 654 27.45 -12.26 12.67
CA PRO A 654 26.68 -11.13 13.19
C PRO A 654 26.37 -11.27 14.68
N LYS A 655 26.62 -10.21 15.45
CA LYS A 655 26.38 -10.16 16.89
C LYS A 655 25.00 -9.61 17.17
N THR A 656 24.30 -10.20 18.13
CA THR A 656 22.98 -9.72 18.56
C THR A 656 23.14 -8.47 19.39
N VAL A 657 22.31 -7.46 19.13
CA VAL A 657 22.36 -6.17 19.83
C VAL A 657 20.97 -5.65 20.23
N ALA A 658 19.89 -6.18 19.65
CA ALA A 658 18.54 -5.90 20.10
C ALA A 658 17.64 -7.15 20.06
N VAL A 659 16.88 -7.38 21.14
CA VAL A 659 16.03 -8.56 21.31
C VAL A 659 14.66 -8.17 21.86
N LEU A 660 13.60 -8.74 21.27
CA LEU A 660 12.23 -8.74 21.79
C LEU A 660 12.00 -10.02 22.61
N LEU A 661 11.50 -9.87 23.83
CA LEU A 661 11.09 -10.96 24.71
C LEU A 661 9.59 -10.88 24.96
N GLU A 662 8.90 -12.01 24.81
CA GLU A 662 7.45 -12.11 24.98
C GLU A 662 7.06 -13.38 25.73
N GLY A 663 6.15 -13.26 26.69
CA GLY A 663 5.60 -14.40 27.41
C GLY A 663 5.38 -14.13 28.88
N GLN A 664 5.57 -15.17 29.70
CA GLN A 664 5.42 -15.07 31.15
C GLN A 664 6.80 -15.09 31.81
N PHE A 665 7.18 -13.98 32.41
CA PHE A 665 8.46 -13.78 33.08
C PHE A 665 8.42 -14.30 34.51
N LYS A 666 9.56 -14.80 34.99
CA LYS A 666 9.75 -15.15 36.40
C LYS A 666 10.19 -13.88 37.15
N SER A 667 9.61 -13.62 38.32
CA SER A 667 10.06 -12.52 39.18
C SER A 667 11.48 -12.78 39.68
N ASP A 668 12.34 -11.76 39.59
CA ASP A 668 13.68 -11.79 40.20
C ASP A 668 13.60 -11.79 41.74
N PHE A 669 12.48 -11.30 42.28
CA PHE A 669 12.17 -11.28 43.70
C PHE A 669 11.39 -12.52 44.16
N MET A 670 11.26 -13.55 43.32
CA MET A 670 10.70 -14.83 43.76
C MET A 670 11.58 -15.41 44.88
N ASN A 671 10.99 -15.53 46.08
CA ASN A 671 11.67 -15.95 47.32
C ASN A 671 12.74 -14.96 47.86
N ARG A 672 12.76 -13.71 47.38
CA ARG A 672 13.52 -12.62 48.02
C ARG A 672 12.59 -11.83 48.96
N PRO A 673 13.09 -11.28 50.08
CA PRO A 673 12.30 -10.37 50.90
C PRO A 673 11.96 -9.09 50.12
N VAL A 674 10.81 -8.48 50.43
CA VAL A 674 10.46 -7.16 49.89
C VAL A 674 11.47 -6.14 50.44
N PRO A 675 12.10 -5.30 49.60
CA PRO A 675 13.07 -4.31 50.06
C PRO A 675 12.49 -3.30 51.06
N GLU A 676 13.33 -2.82 51.98
CA GLU A 676 12.95 -1.78 52.95
C GLU A 676 12.50 -0.48 52.24
N GLY A 677 11.48 0.19 52.80
CA GLY A 677 10.90 1.41 52.22
C GLY A 677 9.72 1.19 51.25
N ILE A 678 9.42 -0.05 50.88
CA ILE A 678 8.21 -0.40 50.12
C ILE A 678 7.04 -0.66 51.10
N SER A 679 6.10 0.29 51.22
CA SER A 679 4.96 0.20 52.15
C SER A 679 3.61 0.02 51.42
N GLY A 680 2.72 -0.83 51.96
CA GLY A 680 1.29 -0.85 51.60
C GLY A 680 0.90 -1.56 50.30
N GLN A 681 1.53 -2.68 49.95
CA GLN A 681 1.28 -3.36 48.67
C GLN A 681 0.71 -4.78 48.84
N GLY A 682 -0.01 -5.23 47.80
CA GLY A 682 -0.58 -6.58 47.70
C GLY A 682 0.48 -7.68 47.53
N GLU A 683 0.03 -8.89 47.22
CA GLU A 683 0.88 -10.09 47.09
C GLU A 683 1.97 -9.93 46.02
N VAL A 684 3.23 -10.22 46.37
CA VAL A 684 4.36 -10.24 45.41
C VAL A 684 4.08 -11.33 44.38
N LEU A 685 3.97 -10.92 43.11
CA LEU A 685 3.67 -11.87 42.05
C LEU A 685 4.95 -12.65 41.69
N PRO A 686 4.95 -13.99 41.79
CA PRO A 686 6.12 -14.80 41.47
C PRO A 686 6.35 -14.95 39.96
N GLN A 687 5.30 -14.73 39.16
CA GLN A 687 5.32 -14.87 37.72
C GLN A 687 4.44 -13.80 37.08
N SER A 688 4.84 -13.35 35.91
CA SER A 688 4.12 -12.31 35.20
C SER A 688 2.85 -12.81 34.52
N LYS A 689 1.86 -11.93 34.41
CA LYS A 689 0.90 -11.98 33.30
C LYS A 689 1.68 -11.90 31.96
N PRO A 690 1.10 -12.35 30.82
CA PRO A 690 1.76 -12.18 29.53
C PRO A 690 2.20 -10.72 29.33
N ALA A 691 3.52 -10.54 29.22
CA ALA A 691 4.17 -9.24 29.14
C ALA A 691 5.16 -9.24 27.98
N LYS A 692 5.71 -8.07 27.67
CA LYS A 692 6.71 -7.90 26.62
C LYS A 692 7.80 -6.94 27.05
N MET A 693 9.01 -7.19 26.60
CA MET A 693 10.08 -6.21 26.72
C MET A 693 11.00 -6.24 25.51
N ILE A 694 11.59 -5.09 25.21
CA ILE A 694 12.63 -4.96 24.20
C ILE A 694 13.88 -4.45 24.90
N VAL A 695 15.02 -5.05 24.58
CA VAL A 695 16.33 -4.63 25.09
C VAL A 695 17.22 -4.28 23.91
N ILE A 696 17.87 -3.12 23.97
CA ILE A 696 18.87 -2.63 23.01
C ILE A 696 20.14 -2.29 23.81
N SER A 697 21.30 -2.76 23.35
CA SER A 697 22.61 -2.58 24.00
C SER A 697 23.32 -1.27 23.61
N ASP A 698 22.54 -0.24 23.25
CA ASP A 698 22.96 1.12 22.95
C ASP A 698 21.97 2.08 23.61
N GLY A 699 22.48 2.92 24.51
CA GLY A 699 21.76 3.97 25.25
C GLY A 699 21.46 5.22 24.41
N ASP A 700 22.25 5.48 23.37
CA ASP A 700 22.16 6.68 22.54
C ASP A 700 21.21 6.51 21.32
N VAL A 701 20.67 5.31 21.09
CA VAL A 701 19.81 5.00 19.91
C VAL A 701 18.58 5.91 19.77
N PHE A 702 18.09 6.49 20.89
CA PHE A 702 16.96 7.41 20.94
C PHE A 702 17.35 8.86 21.27
N LYS A 703 18.65 9.17 21.28
CA LYS A 703 19.19 10.52 21.50
C LYS A 703 19.20 11.31 20.18
N ASN A 704 18.64 12.50 20.16
CA ASN A 704 18.80 13.44 19.05
C ASN A 704 20.13 14.20 19.15
N GLN A 705 20.68 14.57 17.99
CA GLN A 705 21.80 15.51 17.94
C GLN A 705 21.34 16.92 18.32
N LEU A 706 22.27 17.74 18.82
CA LEU A 706 22.02 19.14 19.17
C LEU A 706 22.85 20.05 18.25
N GLY A 707 22.26 21.18 17.85
CA GLY A 707 22.95 22.27 17.18
C GLY A 707 23.89 23.01 18.13
N ALA A 708 24.75 23.86 17.55
CA ALA A 708 25.67 24.69 18.32
C ALA A 708 24.96 25.68 19.27
N ASP A 709 23.71 26.00 18.97
CA ASP A 709 22.81 26.83 19.78
C ASP A 709 22.00 26.02 20.82
N GLY A 710 22.22 24.71 20.91
CA GLY A 710 21.49 23.79 21.78
C GLY A 710 20.13 23.34 21.23
N SER A 711 19.77 23.73 20.00
CA SER A 711 18.51 23.30 19.38
C SER A 711 18.53 21.81 19.00
N PRO A 712 17.44 21.06 19.23
CA PRO A 712 17.39 19.65 18.90
C PRO A 712 17.14 19.42 17.41
N TYR A 713 17.95 18.55 16.80
CA TYR A 713 17.69 18.02 15.46
C TYR A 713 16.66 16.88 15.49
N PRO A 714 16.04 16.52 14.35
CA PRO A 714 15.21 15.32 14.27
C PRO A 714 15.98 14.04 14.66
N LEU A 715 15.32 13.11 15.34
CA LEU A 715 15.88 11.84 15.76
C LEU A 715 16.35 11.02 14.55
N GLY A 716 17.62 10.61 14.58
CA GLY A 716 18.27 9.88 13.49
C GLY A 716 18.80 10.78 12.37
N TYR A 717 18.58 12.09 12.39
CA TYR A 717 19.20 13.03 11.46
C TYR A 717 20.63 13.34 11.86
N ASP A 718 21.55 13.20 10.91
CA ASP A 718 22.93 13.62 11.03
C ASP A 718 23.13 14.93 10.27
N HIS A 719 23.40 16.02 11.00
CA HIS A 719 23.51 17.35 10.40
C HIS A 719 24.78 17.54 9.56
N TYR A 720 25.80 16.70 9.74
CA TYR A 720 27.02 16.77 8.93
C TYR A 720 26.84 16.11 7.56
N THR A 721 26.22 14.93 7.53
CA THR A 721 25.97 14.19 6.28
C THR A 721 24.65 14.56 5.62
N GLN A 722 23.76 15.26 6.35
CA GLN A 722 22.39 15.59 5.95
C GLN A 722 21.53 14.35 5.65
N GLN A 723 21.85 13.22 6.29
CA GLN A 723 21.14 11.95 6.14
C GLN A 723 20.25 11.67 7.35
N THR A 724 19.13 10.97 7.14
CA THR A 724 18.20 10.57 8.21
C THR A 724 18.13 9.05 8.29
N SER A 725 18.53 8.51 9.44
CA SER A 725 18.47 7.08 9.77
C SER A 725 17.08 6.65 10.25
N GLY A 726 16.87 5.34 10.34
CA GLY A 726 15.59 4.73 10.72
C GLY A 726 15.21 4.81 12.21
N ASN A 727 16.00 5.46 13.06
CA ASN A 727 15.84 5.48 14.52
C ASN A 727 14.45 5.97 14.98
N LYS A 728 13.93 7.05 14.38
CA LYS A 728 12.56 7.54 14.67
C LYS A 728 11.50 6.50 14.36
N THR A 729 11.60 5.86 13.20
CA THR A 729 10.66 4.81 12.79
C THR A 729 10.79 3.58 13.70
N LEU A 730 12.01 3.19 14.07
CA LEU A 730 12.26 2.09 15.00
C LEU A 730 11.56 2.32 16.34
N LEU A 731 11.72 3.50 16.94
CA LEU A 731 11.08 3.88 18.20
C LEU A 731 9.56 3.75 18.11
N LEU A 732 8.95 4.34 17.07
CA LEU A 732 7.51 4.26 16.85
C LEU A 732 7.04 2.81 16.75
N ASN A 733 7.75 1.97 15.99
CA ASN A 733 7.36 0.58 15.80
C ASN A 733 7.49 -0.24 17.08
N MET A 734 8.53 0.01 17.87
CA MET A 734 8.74 -0.66 19.17
C MET A 734 7.64 -0.27 20.16
N VAL A 735 7.33 1.02 20.29
CA VAL A 735 6.29 1.52 21.19
C VAL A 735 4.92 0.98 20.76
N ASP A 736 4.60 1.08 19.47
CA ASP A 736 3.35 0.53 18.92
C ASP A 736 3.25 -0.98 19.23
N TYR A 737 4.34 -1.75 19.17
CA TYR A 737 4.31 -3.19 19.40
C TYR A 737 4.18 -3.58 20.87
N LEU A 738 4.79 -2.79 21.75
CA LEU A 738 4.76 -2.99 23.19
C LEU A 738 3.41 -2.57 23.81
N ILE A 739 2.79 -1.50 23.30
CA ILE A 739 1.53 -0.94 23.83
C ILE A 739 0.31 -1.41 23.03
N GLY A 740 0.48 -1.55 21.72
CA GLY A 740 -0.61 -1.69 20.76
C GLY A 740 -1.08 -3.12 20.53
N ASP A 741 -2.10 -3.22 19.67
CA ASP A 741 -2.62 -4.49 19.21
C ASP A 741 -1.63 -5.07 18.20
N THR A 742 -0.93 -6.15 18.57
CA THR A 742 0.01 -6.87 17.68
C THR A 742 -0.56 -7.18 16.31
N ARG A 743 -1.88 -7.29 16.22
CA ARG A 743 -2.60 -7.52 14.98
C ARG A 743 -2.44 -6.35 14.00
N LEU A 744 -2.44 -5.09 14.46
CA LEU A 744 -2.32 -3.92 13.59
C LEU A 744 -0.89 -3.81 13.01
N ILE A 745 0.13 -4.17 13.75
CA ILE A 745 1.52 -4.08 13.27
C ILE A 745 1.84 -5.22 12.29
N ALA A 746 1.18 -6.37 12.43
CA ALA A 746 1.30 -7.47 11.47
C ALA A 746 1.01 -7.02 10.02
N LEU A 747 0.21 -5.96 9.82
CA LEU A 747 -0.08 -5.38 8.50
C LEU A 747 1.16 -4.93 7.73
N ARG A 748 2.24 -4.55 8.42
CA ARG A 748 3.51 -4.14 7.82
C ARG A 748 4.27 -5.26 7.13
N THR A 749 3.84 -6.50 7.32
CA THR A 749 4.50 -7.67 6.73
C THR A 749 4.01 -8.03 5.34
N LYS A 750 2.92 -7.41 4.87
CA LYS A 750 2.36 -7.65 3.53
C LYS A 750 3.36 -7.23 2.45
N GLU A 751 3.69 -8.16 1.57
CA GLU A 751 4.60 -7.90 0.45
C GLU A 751 3.82 -7.74 -0.85
N ILE A 752 4.13 -6.66 -1.56
CA ILE A 752 3.62 -6.39 -2.89
C ILE A 752 4.83 -6.36 -3.82
N GLN A 753 4.85 -7.28 -4.77
CA GLN A 753 5.94 -7.40 -5.73
C GLN A 753 5.95 -6.19 -6.67
N ILE A 754 7.11 -5.57 -6.84
CA ILE A 754 7.30 -4.52 -7.84
C ILE A 754 7.36 -5.13 -9.24
N ARG A 755 6.55 -4.61 -10.15
CA ARG A 755 6.40 -5.11 -11.52
C ARG A 755 6.86 -4.08 -12.53
N LEU A 756 8.18 -3.98 -12.72
CA LEU A 756 8.81 -3.04 -13.64
C LEU A 756 8.90 -3.62 -15.05
N LEU A 757 8.83 -2.74 -16.05
CA LEU A 757 9.27 -3.06 -17.40
C LEU A 757 10.78 -2.91 -17.54
N ASN A 758 11.37 -3.63 -18.49
CA ASN A 758 12.78 -3.54 -18.85
C ASN A 758 13.04 -2.23 -19.61
N LYS A 759 13.39 -1.16 -18.88
CA LYS A 759 13.64 0.19 -19.42
C LYS A 759 14.69 0.19 -20.56
N PRO A 760 15.86 -0.49 -20.45
CA PRO A 760 16.82 -0.58 -21.55
C PRO A 760 16.24 -1.19 -22.83
N ARG A 761 15.53 -2.31 -22.71
CA ARG A 761 14.92 -3.00 -23.85
C ARG A 761 13.85 -2.15 -24.51
N ILE A 762 13.02 -1.47 -23.73
CA ILE A 762 12.00 -0.54 -24.26
C ILE A 762 12.65 0.58 -25.06
N ARG A 763 13.75 1.18 -24.57
CA ARG A 763 14.43 2.26 -25.30
C ARG A 763 14.93 1.80 -26.67
N ASN A 764 15.44 0.57 -26.78
CA ASN A 764 15.98 0.04 -28.02
C ASN A 764 14.90 -0.52 -28.97
N GLU A 765 13.85 -1.13 -28.42
CA GLU A 765 12.82 -1.87 -29.17
C GLU A 765 11.46 -1.14 -29.21
N LYS A 766 11.36 0.14 -28.81
CA LYS A 766 10.09 0.89 -28.71
C LYS A 766 9.24 0.77 -29.97
N LEU A 767 9.84 1.11 -31.13
CA LEU A 767 9.16 1.08 -32.43
C LEU A 767 8.73 -0.35 -32.80
N TYR A 768 9.57 -1.34 -32.52
CA TYR A 768 9.26 -2.75 -32.78
C TYR A 768 8.00 -3.19 -32.03
N TRP A 769 7.93 -2.93 -30.72
CA TRP A 769 6.77 -3.30 -29.91
C TRP A 769 5.53 -2.47 -30.26
N GLN A 770 5.68 -1.21 -30.65
CA GLN A 770 4.57 -0.40 -31.16
C GLN A 770 4.00 -0.99 -32.46
N LEU A 771 4.85 -1.42 -33.39
CA LEU A 771 4.41 -2.03 -34.65
C LEU A 771 3.78 -3.41 -34.43
N VAL A 772 4.41 -4.27 -33.62
CA VAL A 772 3.87 -5.60 -33.29
C VAL A 772 2.47 -5.48 -32.70
N ASN A 773 2.28 -4.62 -31.69
CA ASN A 773 1.00 -4.50 -31.02
C ASN A 773 -0.06 -3.75 -31.84
N ASN A 774 0.32 -2.88 -32.78
CA ASN A 774 -0.66 -2.22 -33.66
C ASN A 774 -1.02 -3.05 -34.90
N ILE A 775 -0.12 -3.89 -35.40
CA ILE A 775 -0.32 -4.62 -36.67
C ILE A 775 -0.79 -6.05 -36.44
N VAL A 776 -0.22 -6.78 -35.47
CA VAL A 776 -0.51 -8.21 -35.28
C VAL A 776 -1.98 -8.46 -34.92
N PRO A 777 -2.61 -7.75 -33.95
CA PRO A 777 -4.00 -8.04 -33.60
C PRO A 777 -4.99 -7.84 -34.77
N PRO A 778 -4.96 -6.72 -35.52
CA PRO A 778 -5.77 -6.58 -36.73
C PRO A 778 -5.43 -7.60 -37.82
N ALA A 779 -4.14 -7.95 -37.99
CA ALA A 779 -3.73 -8.96 -38.97
C ALA A 779 -4.29 -10.35 -38.64
N LEU A 780 -4.37 -10.74 -37.37
CA LEU A 780 -5.00 -12.01 -36.95
C LEU A 780 -6.48 -12.07 -37.36
N VAL A 781 -7.20 -10.95 -37.21
CA VAL A 781 -8.60 -10.84 -37.63
C VAL A 781 -8.72 -10.94 -39.16
N LEU A 782 -7.83 -10.28 -39.89
CA LEU A 782 -7.80 -10.31 -41.36
C LEU A 782 -7.45 -11.70 -41.91
N ILE A 783 -6.47 -12.38 -41.32
CA ILE A 783 -6.11 -13.77 -41.66
C ILE A 783 -7.30 -14.70 -41.43
N PHE A 784 -7.97 -14.57 -40.28
CA PHE A 784 -9.18 -15.35 -39.99
C PHE A 784 -10.29 -15.07 -41.02
N ALA A 785 -10.50 -13.81 -41.40
CA ALA A 785 -11.47 -13.42 -42.42
C ALA A 785 -11.16 -14.05 -43.79
N ILE A 786 -9.91 -14.03 -44.23
CA ILE A 786 -9.46 -14.66 -45.49
C ILE A 786 -9.66 -16.17 -45.43
N PHE A 787 -9.25 -16.81 -44.33
CA PHE A 787 -9.43 -18.25 -44.14
C PHE A 787 -10.90 -18.65 -44.17
N GLN A 788 -11.77 -17.92 -43.47
CA GLN A 788 -13.19 -18.18 -43.42
C GLN A 788 -13.86 -17.97 -44.80
N HIS A 789 -13.43 -16.94 -45.55
CA HIS A 789 -13.86 -16.73 -46.93
C HIS A 789 -13.43 -17.87 -47.86
N TYR A 790 -12.20 -18.36 -47.72
CA TYR A 790 -11.68 -19.49 -48.49
C TYR A 790 -12.44 -20.80 -48.21
N VAL A 791 -12.66 -21.13 -46.94
CA VAL A 791 -13.43 -22.31 -46.51
C VAL A 791 -14.86 -22.25 -47.06
N ARG A 792 -15.48 -21.06 -47.01
CA ARG A 792 -16.81 -20.85 -47.58
C ARG A 792 -16.82 -21.10 -49.09
N ARG A 793 -15.84 -20.54 -49.82
CA ARG A 793 -15.74 -20.76 -51.27
C ARG A 793 -15.63 -22.25 -51.59
N ARG A 794 -14.84 -23.03 -50.86
CA ARG A 794 -14.75 -24.50 -51.06
C ARG A 794 -16.05 -25.25 -50.73
N LYS A 795 -16.78 -24.84 -49.69
CA LYS A 795 -17.98 -25.54 -49.22
C LYS A 795 -19.22 -25.30 -50.10
N TYR A 796 -19.30 -24.15 -50.78
CA TYR A 796 -20.47 -23.74 -51.57
C TYR A 796 -20.17 -23.55 -53.07
N ALA A 797 -18.99 -23.96 -53.56
CA ALA A 797 -18.64 -23.95 -54.98
C ALA A 797 -19.01 -25.25 -55.72
N HIS A 798 -19.97 -26.02 -55.19
CA HIS A 798 -20.59 -27.16 -55.87
C HIS A 798 -22.08 -26.95 -56.01
#